data_AF-A0A839F1F9-F1
#
_entry.id   AF-A0A839F1F9-F1
#
_cell.length_a   1.000
_cell.length_b   1.000
_cell.length_c   1.000
_cell.angle_alpha   90.00
_cell.angle_beta   90.00
_cell.angle_gamma   90.00
#
_symmetry.space_group_name_H-M   'P 1'
#
loop_
_entity.id
_entity.type
_entity.pdbx_description
1 polymer ?
#
loop_
_entity_poly.entity_id
_entity_poly.type
_entity_poly.pdbx_seq_one_letter_code
_entity_poly.pdbx_strand_id
1 'polypeptide(L)'
;MATRTESFHRLASGVLLGAAAVALLLALAAAGRAHAAVPHVTSWTAQRVLDPQGLGFDKFGRAVALDGDVALVCASEAPIGANETQGKVLAYERAADGSWNLVQTLVASDGGAYNEFGWSVALDGDVAVIGAINANIGGNNSQGAAYVFTRGSDGHWSETQKLVAADGRPVDWFGNAVAIAGDTIVVGAYGAHYADQAMRGSLYVYTAAGGTWTQAQQLVADDGDGGDAFGQAIALSGDTLIASAPGATVGANYAQGAVYRYTRTAGSWTQAQKIVVAEGVESDQLGTSLALDGGTALIGTMWRTGGQGVVYVYDDTGSGWTQTQRLAATDGAERADGAGASGTDGIGLPPSDNFGIAVALQGDRALVGASNVTIEGNDGQGAAYLFTRAGGSFAGSHTFTANEGVVPPAFGSAVALDGDSVLAGVFGYSPDWDHYQQGEAYFYHFVSDGIPASERAVLVDIYDGTNGSGWWDQTGWLGAPGTECSWSGVMCDESGSHVTGLTFAFTNMVGALPATLNQLTALTSLQISDQPQLAGTFPALTGLARLQSIDVRNTSIGGNLPSLAGLSNLQSVVFLADRFEGAIPPFGALPALTWFSASGNQLSGSLPPLDGLTALTGFYVDANALSGALPMPPASLGEYGASLCPNAFDHVDAPAWDAITGITPWYRDCTATPVDAIFDDGFDAP
;
A
#
# COMPACT_ATOMS: atom_id res chain seq x y z
N MET A 1 -25.03 -0.67 -57.81
CA MET A 1 -24.17 -1.54 -56.97
C MET A 1 -22.76 -0.93 -56.95
N ALA A 2 -22.55 0.18 -56.22
CA ALA A 2 -21.22 0.75 -55.94
C ALA A 2 -21.30 1.99 -55.00
N THR A 3 -22.24 2.03 -54.03
CA THR A 3 -22.42 3.22 -53.17
C THR A 3 -22.80 2.88 -51.72
N ARG A 4 -22.37 1.73 -51.19
CA ARG A 4 -22.60 1.38 -49.77
C ARG A 4 -21.39 0.81 -49.02
N THR A 5 -20.22 0.75 -49.65
CA THR A 5 -19.04 0.07 -49.07
C THR A 5 -17.99 1.05 -48.51
N GLU A 6 -17.96 2.32 -48.93
CA GLU A 6 -16.96 3.28 -48.45
C GLU A 6 -17.34 4.00 -47.14
N SER A 7 -18.64 4.13 -46.85
CA SER A 7 -19.12 4.76 -45.61
C SER A 7 -18.92 3.88 -44.36
N PHE A 8 -18.73 2.57 -44.51
CA PHE A 8 -18.52 1.65 -43.39
C PHE A 8 -17.06 1.60 -42.91
N HIS A 9 -16.07 1.92 -43.76
CA HIS A 9 -14.66 1.91 -43.35
C HIS A 9 -14.24 3.15 -42.55
N ARG A 10 -14.79 4.34 -42.84
CA ARG A 10 -14.48 5.56 -42.07
C ARG A 10 -15.16 5.60 -40.70
N LEU A 11 -16.37 5.05 -40.57
CA LEU A 11 -17.04 4.87 -39.28
C LEU A 11 -16.37 3.78 -38.42
N ALA A 12 -15.82 2.73 -39.03
CA ALA A 12 -15.09 1.70 -38.29
C ALA A 12 -13.76 2.22 -37.69
N SER A 13 -12.99 3.05 -38.40
CA SER A 13 -11.72 3.60 -37.89
C SER A 13 -11.91 4.64 -36.78
N GLY A 14 -12.94 5.49 -36.85
CA GLY A 14 -13.27 6.44 -35.78
C GLY A 14 -13.86 5.78 -34.53
N VAL A 15 -14.62 4.69 -34.69
CA VAL A 15 -15.17 3.91 -33.57
C VAL A 15 -14.12 2.97 -32.95
N LEU A 16 -13.13 2.50 -33.71
CA LEU A 16 -12.00 1.72 -33.18
C LEU A 16 -11.00 2.58 -32.38
N LEU A 17 -10.75 3.84 -32.79
CA LEU A 17 -9.97 4.79 -31.97
C LEU A 17 -10.74 5.20 -30.71
N GLY A 18 -12.05 5.42 -30.80
CA GLY A 18 -12.91 5.70 -29.64
C GLY A 18 -13.00 4.51 -28.66
N ALA A 19 -13.11 3.27 -29.16
CA ALA A 19 -13.19 2.08 -28.32
C ALA A 19 -11.83 1.67 -27.73
N ALA A 20 -10.71 1.88 -28.43
CA ALA A 20 -9.38 1.64 -27.89
C ALA A 20 -8.97 2.72 -26.88
N ALA A 21 -9.35 3.98 -27.10
CA ALA A 21 -9.15 5.06 -26.12
C ALA A 21 -10.03 4.87 -24.88
N VAL A 22 -11.30 4.47 -25.05
CA VAL A 22 -12.20 4.15 -23.92
C VAL A 22 -11.79 2.86 -23.21
N ALA A 23 -11.24 1.86 -23.91
CA ALA A 23 -10.68 0.65 -23.28
C ALA A 23 -9.34 0.92 -22.57
N LEU A 24 -8.53 1.88 -23.06
CA LEU A 24 -7.31 2.34 -22.39
C LEU A 24 -7.67 3.22 -21.18
N LEU A 25 -8.68 4.09 -21.28
CA LEU A 25 -9.25 4.87 -20.17
C LEU A 25 -9.96 3.99 -19.12
N LEU A 26 -10.64 2.91 -19.52
CA LEU A 26 -11.21 1.92 -18.60
C LEU A 26 -10.14 0.99 -18.02
N ALA A 27 -9.06 0.69 -18.74
CA ALA A 27 -7.92 -0.06 -18.21
C ALA A 27 -7.05 0.78 -17.26
N LEU A 28 -6.95 2.10 -17.47
CA LEU A 28 -6.31 3.04 -16.54
C LEU A 28 -7.21 3.36 -15.33
N ALA A 29 -8.54 3.44 -15.52
CA ALA A 29 -9.49 3.53 -14.41
C ALA A 29 -9.58 2.23 -13.58
N ALA A 30 -9.29 1.07 -14.17
CA ALA A 30 -9.19 -0.21 -13.47
C ALA A 30 -7.79 -0.48 -12.88
N ALA A 31 -6.76 0.26 -13.29
CA ALA A 31 -5.42 0.25 -12.67
C ALA A 31 -5.29 1.30 -11.53
N GLY A 32 -6.28 2.18 -11.38
CA GLY A 32 -6.34 3.24 -10.37
C GLY A 32 -6.89 2.82 -9.01
N ARG A 33 -6.41 1.71 -8.46
CA ARG A 33 -6.19 1.65 -7.01
C ARG A 33 -4.69 1.47 -6.83
N ALA A 34 -3.96 2.55 -7.13
CA ALA A 34 -2.60 2.69 -6.68
C ALA A 34 -2.65 2.53 -5.16
N HIS A 35 -2.05 1.45 -4.68
CA HIS A 35 -1.78 1.28 -3.27
C HIS A 35 -0.94 2.50 -2.88
N ALA A 36 -1.50 3.35 -2.03
CA ALA A 36 -0.77 4.45 -1.44
C ALA A 36 0.44 3.84 -0.72
N ALA A 37 1.64 4.25 -1.11
CA ALA A 37 2.88 3.93 -0.42
C ALA A 37 3.57 5.24 0.02
N VAL A 38 4.62 5.10 0.81
CA VAL A 38 4.72 5.89 2.03
C VAL A 38 5.67 7.10 2.00
N PRO A 39 5.24 8.23 2.58
CA PRO A 39 6.08 9.42 2.82
C PRO A 39 7.31 9.10 3.68
N HIS A 40 8.44 9.73 3.36
CA HIS A 40 9.65 9.64 4.19
C HIS A 40 9.31 9.99 5.65
N VAL A 41 9.57 9.08 6.59
CA VAL A 41 9.49 9.38 8.03
C VAL A 41 10.57 10.40 8.34
N THR A 42 10.19 11.67 8.43
CA THR A 42 11.12 12.78 8.70
C THR A 42 11.31 13.01 10.19
N SER A 43 10.28 12.68 10.98
CA SER A 43 10.32 12.67 12.44
C SER A 43 9.22 11.77 13.00
N TRP A 44 9.35 11.41 14.27
CA TRP A 44 8.31 10.72 15.02
C TRP A 44 8.11 11.36 16.39
N THR A 45 6.89 11.30 16.89
CA THR A 45 6.58 11.53 18.29
C THR A 45 6.32 10.20 18.97
N ALA A 46 6.83 10.01 20.18
CA ALA A 46 6.49 8.84 20.98
C ALA A 46 5.75 9.26 22.25
N GLN A 47 4.70 8.51 22.59
CA GLN A 47 4.00 8.60 23.85
C GLN A 47 4.09 7.25 24.57
N ARG A 48 4.76 7.26 25.73
CA ARG A 48 4.76 6.13 26.66
C ARG A 48 3.48 6.14 27.48
N VAL A 49 2.84 4.98 27.62
CA VAL A 49 1.69 4.77 28.50
C VAL A 49 1.93 3.61 29.46
N LEU A 50 1.35 3.73 30.64
CA LEU A 50 1.34 2.72 31.70
C LEU A 50 -0.11 2.47 32.12
N ASP A 51 -0.40 1.29 32.67
CA ASP A 51 -1.66 1.09 33.39
C ASP A 51 -1.64 1.90 34.70
N PRO A 52 -2.55 2.88 34.90
CA PRO A 52 -2.55 3.73 36.09
C PRO A 52 -2.78 2.99 37.41
N GLN A 53 -3.33 1.78 37.34
CA GLN A 53 -3.56 0.89 38.49
C GLN A 53 -2.67 -0.36 38.41
N GLY A 54 -1.60 -0.31 37.62
CA GLY A 54 -0.75 -1.45 37.38
C GLY A 54 0.08 -1.81 38.61
N LEU A 55 0.47 -3.07 38.63
CA LEU A 55 1.33 -3.67 39.64
C LEU A 55 2.51 -4.33 38.92
N GLY A 56 3.56 -4.66 39.66
CA GLY A 56 4.58 -5.58 39.14
C GLY A 56 3.89 -6.87 38.69
N PHE A 57 4.21 -7.35 37.49
CA PHE A 57 3.62 -8.52 36.81
C PHE A 57 2.22 -8.38 36.19
N ASP A 58 1.66 -7.19 36.02
CA ASP A 58 0.36 -7.08 35.32
C ASP A 58 0.38 -7.54 33.84
N LYS A 59 1.57 -7.72 33.26
CA LYS A 59 1.81 -8.01 31.83
C LYS A 59 1.15 -7.00 30.91
N PHE A 60 1.05 -5.73 31.34
CA PHE A 60 0.61 -4.66 30.47
C PHE A 60 1.48 -4.61 29.20
N GLY A 61 0.88 -4.42 28.02
CA GLY A 61 1.59 -4.45 26.74
C GLY A 61 1.87 -5.87 26.19
N ARG A 62 1.33 -6.94 26.80
CA ARG A 62 1.47 -8.31 26.29
C ARG A 62 0.90 -8.51 24.90
N ALA A 63 -0.27 -7.92 24.66
CA ALA A 63 -0.98 -7.98 23.39
C ALA A 63 -1.58 -6.61 23.12
N VAL A 64 -1.54 -6.19 21.86
CA VAL A 64 -1.98 -4.87 21.43
C VAL A 64 -2.79 -4.99 20.15
N ALA A 65 -3.77 -4.10 19.97
CA ALA A 65 -4.50 -3.91 18.72
C ALA A 65 -4.70 -2.41 18.48
N LEU A 66 -4.72 -2.02 17.20
CA LEU A 66 -4.81 -0.64 16.76
C LEU A 66 -5.65 -0.61 15.47
N ASP A 67 -6.62 0.29 15.42
CA ASP A 67 -7.43 0.56 14.24
C ASP A 67 -7.91 2.02 14.29
N GLY A 68 -7.45 2.83 13.34
CA GLY A 68 -7.69 4.26 13.29
C GLY A 68 -7.28 4.97 14.58
N ASP A 69 -8.26 5.63 15.18
CA ASP A 69 -8.11 6.40 16.42
C ASP A 69 -8.38 5.58 17.69
N VAL A 70 -8.44 4.24 17.59
CA VAL A 70 -8.72 3.34 18.71
C VAL A 70 -7.57 2.36 18.91
N ALA A 71 -7.14 2.19 20.15
CA ALA A 71 -6.15 1.20 20.51
C ALA A 71 -6.52 0.43 21.77
N LEU A 72 -6.14 -0.85 21.82
CA LEU A 72 -6.32 -1.72 22.97
C LEU A 72 -4.96 -2.23 23.44
N VAL A 73 -4.69 -2.10 24.75
CA VAL A 73 -3.46 -2.61 25.37
C VAL A 73 -3.84 -3.55 26.51
N CYS A 74 -3.38 -4.79 26.43
CA CYS A 74 -3.77 -5.83 27.38
C CYS A 74 -2.81 -5.92 28.57
N ALA A 75 -3.37 -6.15 29.76
CA ALA A 75 -2.67 -6.53 30.99
C ALA A 75 -3.26 -7.86 31.49
N SER A 76 -2.80 -8.96 30.89
CA SER A 76 -3.41 -10.28 31.09
C SER A 76 -3.30 -10.82 32.51
N GLU A 77 -2.31 -10.36 33.28
CA GLU A 77 -2.06 -10.85 34.64
C GLU A 77 -2.44 -9.79 35.70
N ALA A 78 -3.10 -8.70 35.31
CA ALA A 78 -3.60 -7.71 36.26
C ALA A 78 -4.67 -8.30 37.19
N PRO A 79 -4.59 -8.08 38.52
CA PRO A 79 -5.64 -8.49 39.43
C PRO A 79 -6.86 -7.56 39.32
N ILE A 80 -8.05 -8.11 39.53
CA ILE A 80 -9.31 -7.36 39.60
C ILE A 80 -10.02 -7.72 40.90
N GLY A 81 -10.08 -6.76 41.83
CA GLY A 81 -10.61 -6.99 43.16
C GLY A 81 -9.82 -8.07 43.92
N ALA A 82 -10.47 -9.17 44.26
CA ALA A 82 -9.85 -10.32 44.93
C ALA A 82 -9.33 -11.40 43.97
N ASN A 83 -9.56 -11.25 42.65
CA ASN A 83 -9.16 -12.23 41.67
C ASN A 83 -7.74 -11.94 41.18
N GLU A 84 -6.79 -12.78 41.58
CA GLU A 84 -5.41 -12.76 41.09
C GLU A 84 -5.38 -13.08 39.59
N THR A 85 -4.56 -12.36 38.82
CA THR A 85 -4.35 -12.59 37.37
C THR A 85 -5.64 -12.81 36.55
N GLN A 86 -6.74 -12.16 36.95
CA GLN A 86 -7.97 -12.17 36.18
C GLN A 86 -7.76 -11.57 34.79
N GLY A 87 -6.95 -10.52 34.72
CA GLY A 87 -6.62 -9.78 33.51
C GLY A 87 -7.62 -8.66 33.18
N LYS A 88 -7.12 -7.64 32.48
CA LYS A 88 -7.89 -6.49 31.99
C LYS A 88 -7.30 -5.95 30.69
N VAL A 89 -8.09 -5.16 29.97
CA VAL A 89 -7.65 -4.45 28.76
C VAL A 89 -7.93 -2.97 28.91
N LEU A 90 -6.99 -2.12 28.52
CA LEU A 90 -7.14 -0.67 28.54
C LEU A 90 -7.41 -0.20 27.12
N ALA A 91 -8.52 0.52 26.95
CA ALA A 91 -8.91 1.13 25.69
C ALA A 91 -8.48 2.60 25.65
N TYR A 92 -7.77 2.95 24.58
CA TYR A 92 -7.26 4.29 24.32
C TYR A 92 -7.92 4.86 23.07
N GLU A 93 -8.15 6.18 23.09
CA GLU A 93 -8.60 6.93 21.93
C GLU A 93 -7.62 8.05 21.61
N ARG A 94 -7.39 8.25 20.31
CA ARG A 94 -6.52 9.30 19.81
C ARG A 94 -7.27 10.63 19.79
N ALA A 95 -6.70 11.63 20.47
CA ALA A 95 -7.21 12.99 20.44
C ALA A 95 -6.75 13.73 19.18
N ALA A 96 -7.40 14.85 18.87
CA ALA A 96 -7.09 15.69 17.71
C ALA A 96 -5.67 16.29 17.73
N ASP A 97 -5.02 16.35 18.90
CA ASP A 97 -3.61 16.76 19.04
C ASP A 97 -2.62 15.60 18.81
N GLY A 98 -3.13 14.41 18.48
CA GLY A 98 -2.36 13.20 18.24
C GLY A 98 -2.04 12.38 19.48
N SER A 99 -2.39 12.84 20.69
CA SER A 99 -2.16 12.11 21.93
C SER A 99 -3.15 10.95 22.12
N TRP A 100 -2.68 9.86 22.72
CA TRP A 100 -3.51 8.70 23.05
C TRP A 100 -4.00 8.77 24.49
N ASN A 101 -5.31 8.81 24.70
CA ASN A 101 -5.91 8.99 26.02
C ASN A 101 -6.64 7.73 26.45
N LEU A 102 -6.37 7.27 27.68
CA LEU A 102 -7.12 6.15 28.26
C LEU A 102 -8.58 6.57 28.45
N VAL A 103 -9.50 5.88 27.78
CA VAL A 103 -10.94 6.15 27.87
C VAL A 103 -11.69 5.13 28.72
N GLN A 104 -11.23 3.87 28.74
CA GLN A 104 -11.93 2.82 29.47
C GLN A 104 -11.02 1.66 29.87
N THR A 105 -11.36 0.98 30.96
CA THR A 105 -10.82 -0.34 31.32
C THR A 105 -11.90 -1.39 31.11
N LEU A 106 -11.57 -2.42 30.34
CA LEU A 106 -12.42 -3.56 30.00
C LEU A 106 -12.03 -4.76 30.85
N VAL A 107 -13.04 -5.45 31.38
CA VAL A 107 -12.91 -6.70 32.12
C VAL A 107 -14.01 -7.65 31.68
N ALA A 108 -13.73 -8.95 31.66
CA ALA A 108 -14.76 -9.96 31.43
C ALA A 108 -15.84 -9.90 32.53
N SER A 109 -17.11 -9.93 32.12
CA SER A 109 -18.28 -9.85 33.00
C SER A 109 -18.34 -10.98 34.04
N ASP A 110 -17.78 -12.14 33.71
CA ASP A 110 -17.63 -13.30 34.58
C ASP A 110 -16.15 -13.69 34.83
N GLY A 111 -15.25 -12.71 34.76
CA GLY A 111 -13.83 -12.90 35.04
C GLY A 111 -13.58 -13.42 36.46
N GLY A 112 -12.72 -14.43 36.57
CA GLY A 112 -12.29 -15.07 37.80
C GLY A 112 -10.76 -15.10 37.90
N ALA A 113 -10.27 -15.56 39.05
CA ALA A 113 -8.83 -15.68 39.28
C ALA A 113 -8.17 -16.61 38.26
N TYR A 114 -6.98 -16.24 37.77
CA TYR A 114 -6.17 -16.97 36.79
C TYR A 114 -6.79 -17.16 35.42
N ASN A 115 -7.87 -16.43 35.07
CA ASN A 115 -8.48 -16.53 33.75
C ASN A 115 -7.64 -15.88 32.63
N GLU A 116 -6.76 -14.94 32.97
CA GLU A 116 -5.86 -14.23 32.06
C GLU A 116 -6.57 -13.53 30.88
N PHE A 117 -7.65 -12.80 31.17
CA PHE A 117 -8.34 -11.97 30.19
C PHE A 117 -7.42 -10.88 29.62
N GLY A 118 -7.38 -10.75 28.29
CA GLY A 118 -6.38 -9.94 27.60
C GLY A 118 -5.14 -10.73 27.18
N TRP A 119 -5.22 -12.06 27.11
CA TRP A 119 -4.14 -12.88 26.58
C TRP A 119 -3.88 -12.58 25.08
N SER A 120 -4.96 -12.38 24.33
CA SER A 120 -4.96 -12.01 22.92
C SER A 120 -6.04 -10.96 22.67
N VAL A 121 -5.85 -10.12 21.65
CA VAL A 121 -6.81 -9.08 21.27
C VAL A 121 -6.79 -8.88 19.76
N ALA A 122 -7.96 -8.64 19.18
CA ALA A 122 -8.13 -8.18 17.80
C ALA A 122 -9.22 -7.11 17.75
N LEU A 123 -9.09 -6.18 16.81
CA LEU A 123 -9.95 -5.00 16.66
C LEU A 123 -10.29 -4.82 15.18
N ASP A 124 -11.55 -4.52 14.89
CA ASP A 124 -12.04 -4.09 13.58
C ASP A 124 -13.19 -3.09 13.79
N GLY A 125 -12.89 -1.82 13.53
CA GLY A 125 -13.71 -0.66 13.85
C GLY A 125 -14.16 -0.64 15.31
N ASP A 126 -15.49 -0.70 15.49
CA ASP A 126 -16.15 -0.64 16.79
C ASP A 126 -16.32 -2.04 17.45
N VAL A 127 -15.65 -3.08 16.96
CA VAL A 127 -15.73 -4.44 17.52
C VAL A 127 -14.37 -4.95 17.95
N ALA A 128 -14.27 -5.35 19.22
CA ALA A 128 -13.08 -5.94 19.79
C ALA A 128 -13.34 -7.38 20.24
N VAL A 129 -12.39 -8.27 20.00
CA VAL A 129 -12.41 -9.65 20.49
C VAL A 129 -11.22 -9.85 21.42
N ILE A 130 -11.48 -10.32 22.64
CA ILE A 130 -10.46 -10.45 23.68
C ILE A 130 -10.46 -11.87 24.24
N GLY A 131 -9.30 -12.52 24.21
CA GLY A 131 -9.11 -13.87 24.71
C GLY A 131 -8.84 -13.92 26.22
N ALA A 132 -9.39 -14.95 26.88
CA ALA A 132 -9.05 -15.37 28.25
C ALA A 132 -8.69 -16.86 28.21
N ILE A 133 -7.41 -17.14 27.95
CA ILE A 133 -6.93 -18.48 27.60
C ILE A 133 -7.16 -19.52 28.71
N ASN A 134 -7.17 -19.09 29.98
CA ASN A 134 -7.30 -19.95 31.14
C ASN A 134 -8.70 -19.91 31.78
N ALA A 135 -9.68 -19.32 31.11
CA ALA A 135 -11.05 -19.28 31.62
C ALA A 135 -11.62 -20.70 31.83
N ASN A 136 -12.18 -20.91 33.02
CA ASN A 136 -12.88 -22.16 33.36
C ASN A 136 -14.31 -22.11 32.84
N ILE A 137 -14.73 -23.13 32.09
CA ILE A 137 -16.08 -23.21 31.50
C ILE A 137 -16.80 -24.43 32.05
N GLY A 138 -17.78 -24.19 32.92
CA GLY A 138 -18.45 -25.27 33.66
C GLY A 138 -17.45 -26.08 34.49
N GLY A 139 -17.32 -27.38 34.19
CA GLY A 139 -16.35 -28.28 34.84
C GLY A 139 -14.99 -28.37 34.14
N ASN A 140 -14.80 -27.68 33.01
CA ASN A 140 -13.59 -27.78 32.20
C ASN A 140 -12.60 -26.66 32.58
N ASN A 141 -11.51 -27.04 33.24
CA ASN A 141 -10.47 -26.10 33.65
C ASN A 141 -9.60 -25.69 32.47
N SER A 142 -9.29 -24.39 32.35
CA SER A 142 -8.52 -23.83 31.23
C SER A 142 -9.04 -24.24 29.85
N GLN A 143 -10.37 -24.43 29.71
CA GLN A 143 -10.98 -24.59 28.39
C GLN A 143 -10.75 -23.32 27.56
N GLY A 144 -10.79 -22.16 28.21
CA GLY A 144 -10.61 -20.86 27.59
C GLY A 144 -11.92 -20.26 27.07
N ALA A 145 -11.91 -18.95 26.86
CA ALA A 145 -13.02 -18.18 26.32
C ALA A 145 -12.51 -16.99 25.49
N ALA A 146 -13.37 -16.45 24.64
CA ALA A 146 -13.18 -15.14 24.02
C ALA A 146 -14.42 -14.27 24.27
N TYR A 147 -14.23 -12.97 24.41
CA TYR A 147 -15.29 -12.01 24.72
C TYR A 147 -15.34 -10.95 23.62
N VAL A 148 -16.54 -10.67 23.14
CA VAL A 148 -16.80 -9.65 22.14
C VAL A 148 -17.27 -8.39 22.87
N PHE A 149 -16.58 -7.30 22.61
CA PHE A 149 -16.95 -5.96 23.05
C PHE A 149 -17.33 -5.13 21.83
N THR A 150 -18.36 -4.30 21.97
CA THR A 150 -18.75 -3.32 20.95
C THR A 150 -18.69 -1.92 21.52
N ARG A 151 -18.17 -0.98 20.74
CA ARG A 151 -18.17 0.44 21.05
C ARG A 151 -19.47 1.08 20.58
N GLY A 152 -20.16 1.75 21.51
CA GLY A 152 -21.36 2.52 21.21
C GLY A 152 -21.03 3.83 20.49
N SER A 153 -22.05 4.51 19.96
CA SER A 153 -21.89 5.84 19.36
C SER A 153 -21.43 6.92 20.34
N ASP A 154 -21.54 6.65 21.64
CA ASP A 154 -21.04 7.48 22.74
C ASP A 154 -19.57 7.20 23.09
N GLY A 155 -18.92 6.28 22.37
CA GLY A 155 -17.54 5.86 22.59
C GLY A 155 -17.37 4.82 23.69
N HIS A 156 -18.45 4.37 24.33
CA HIS A 156 -18.37 3.43 25.45
C HIS A 156 -18.34 1.99 24.95
N TRP A 157 -17.40 1.19 25.45
CA TRP A 157 -17.29 -0.23 25.16
C TRP A 157 -18.16 -1.07 26.09
N SER A 158 -18.94 -1.98 25.54
CA SER A 158 -19.73 -2.94 26.31
C SER A 158 -19.48 -4.36 25.84
N GLU A 159 -19.33 -5.31 26.77
CA GLU A 159 -19.33 -6.73 26.46
C GLU A 159 -20.72 -7.11 25.92
N THR A 160 -20.76 -7.63 24.69
CA THR A 160 -22.01 -8.05 24.04
C THR A 160 -22.15 -9.56 23.99
N GLN A 161 -21.03 -10.29 24.00
CA GLN A 161 -21.08 -11.74 23.89
C GLN A 161 -19.84 -12.43 24.46
N LYS A 162 -20.04 -13.60 25.08
CA LYS A 162 -19.00 -14.57 25.40
C LYS A 162 -19.05 -15.73 24.41
N LEU A 163 -17.89 -16.10 23.85
CA LEU A 163 -17.69 -17.19 22.90
C LEU A 163 -16.92 -18.33 23.60
N VAL A 164 -17.39 -19.56 23.39
CA VAL A 164 -16.80 -20.79 23.92
C VAL A 164 -16.94 -21.90 22.87
N ALA A 165 -15.95 -22.78 22.77
CA ALA A 165 -16.06 -23.99 21.94
C ALA A 165 -17.10 -24.96 22.52
N ALA A 166 -18.07 -25.40 21.70
CA ALA A 166 -19.13 -26.31 22.12
C ALA A 166 -18.63 -27.72 22.48
N ASP A 167 -17.57 -28.15 21.82
CA ASP A 167 -16.83 -29.40 22.04
C ASP A 167 -15.64 -29.22 22.99
N GLY A 168 -15.49 -28.04 23.58
CA GLY A 168 -14.31 -27.69 24.37
C GLY A 168 -14.13 -28.58 25.60
N ARG A 169 -12.88 -28.88 25.87
CA ARG A 169 -12.38 -29.76 26.94
C ARG A 169 -11.41 -29.00 27.85
N PRO A 170 -11.03 -29.59 28.99
CA PRO A 170 -9.94 -29.04 29.78
C PRO A 170 -8.68 -28.82 28.94
N VAL A 171 -8.02 -27.68 29.15
CA VAL A 171 -6.71 -27.37 28.55
C VAL A 171 -6.74 -27.25 27.01
N ASP A 172 -7.92 -26.98 26.43
CA ASP A 172 -8.02 -26.65 24.99
C ASP A 172 -7.47 -25.25 24.69
N TRP A 173 -7.43 -24.36 25.70
CA TRP A 173 -6.88 -23.00 25.61
C TRP A 173 -7.55 -22.14 24.52
N PHE A 174 -8.86 -22.25 24.39
CA PHE A 174 -9.67 -21.42 23.50
C PHE A 174 -9.47 -19.93 23.81
N GLY A 175 -9.23 -19.11 22.79
CA GLY A 175 -8.91 -17.69 22.96
C GLY A 175 -7.40 -17.41 23.09
N ASN A 176 -6.52 -18.39 22.84
CA ASN A 176 -5.07 -18.13 22.76
C ASN A 176 -4.71 -17.13 21.67
N ALA A 177 -5.45 -17.14 20.57
CA ALA A 177 -5.33 -16.25 19.44
C ALA A 177 -6.75 -15.92 18.94
N VAL A 178 -6.95 -14.68 18.55
CA VAL A 178 -8.22 -14.17 18.03
C VAL A 178 -7.93 -13.29 16.82
N ALA A 179 -8.82 -13.32 15.83
CA ALA A 179 -8.79 -12.44 14.68
C ALA A 179 -10.22 -12.04 14.31
N ILE A 180 -10.39 -10.81 13.82
CA ILE A 180 -11.67 -10.29 13.35
C ILE A 180 -11.45 -9.54 12.03
N ALA A 181 -12.35 -9.74 11.08
CA ALA A 181 -12.43 -8.96 9.84
C ALA A 181 -13.88 -8.99 9.32
N GLY A 182 -14.49 -7.82 9.21
CA GLY A 182 -15.88 -7.61 8.85
C GLY A 182 -16.85 -8.44 9.68
N ASP A 183 -17.50 -9.40 9.03
CA ASP A 183 -18.55 -10.25 9.60
C ASP A 183 -18.01 -11.55 10.22
N THR A 184 -16.69 -11.71 10.35
CA THR A 184 -16.03 -12.96 10.74
C THR A 184 -15.13 -12.78 11.95
N ILE A 185 -15.31 -13.64 12.96
CA ILE A 185 -14.38 -13.83 14.06
C ILE A 185 -13.78 -15.23 13.95
N VAL A 186 -12.48 -15.36 14.17
CA VAL A 186 -11.81 -16.66 14.29
C VAL A 186 -11.12 -16.74 15.64
N VAL A 187 -11.33 -17.85 16.35
CA VAL A 187 -10.71 -18.10 17.65
C VAL A 187 -9.91 -19.40 17.61
N GLY A 188 -8.66 -19.34 18.05
CA GLY A 188 -7.77 -20.48 18.19
C GLY A 188 -7.98 -21.23 19.49
N ALA A 189 -7.72 -22.53 19.44
CA ALA A 189 -7.58 -23.41 20.59
C ALA A 189 -6.48 -24.44 20.27
N TYR A 190 -5.22 -24.06 20.43
CA TYR A 190 -4.09 -24.93 20.03
C TYR A 190 -3.98 -26.21 20.87
N GLY A 191 -4.56 -26.23 22.06
CA GLY A 191 -4.65 -27.42 22.92
C GLY A 191 -5.75 -28.39 22.50
N ALA A 192 -6.65 -27.97 21.60
CA ALA A 192 -7.85 -28.72 21.26
C ALA A 192 -7.55 -30.13 20.74
N HIS A 193 -8.41 -31.05 21.16
CA HIS A 193 -8.37 -32.44 20.72
C HIS A 193 -9.23 -32.59 19.48
N TYR A 194 -8.70 -33.23 18.44
CA TYR A 194 -9.50 -33.60 17.26
C TYR A 194 -9.24 -35.05 16.89
N ALA A 195 -10.31 -35.81 16.65
CA ALA A 195 -10.25 -37.25 16.42
C ALA A 195 -9.43 -38.01 17.49
N ASP A 196 -9.56 -37.60 18.76
CA ASP A 196 -8.85 -38.12 19.94
C ASP A 196 -7.32 -37.97 19.94
N GLN A 197 -6.78 -37.07 19.10
CA GLN A 197 -5.38 -36.66 19.13
C GLN A 197 -5.24 -35.39 19.98
N ALA A 198 -4.51 -35.49 21.09
CA ALA A 198 -4.28 -34.38 22.01
C ALA A 198 -3.36 -33.31 21.39
N MET A 199 -3.63 -32.03 21.67
CA MET A 199 -2.85 -30.89 21.18
C MET A 199 -2.67 -30.86 19.66
N ARG A 200 -3.63 -31.44 18.90
CA ARG A 200 -3.66 -31.28 17.45
C ARG A 200 -4.03 -29.84 17.08
N GLY A 201 -4.92 -29.24 17.87
CA GLY A 201 -5.35 -27.85 17.72
C GLY A 201 -6.55 -27.69 16.79
N SER A 202 -7.29 -26.60 16.96
CA SER A 202 -8.49 -26.28 16.16
C SER A 202 -8.71 -24.77 16.11
N LEU A 203 -9.41 -24.33 15.05
CA LEU A 203 -9.97 -22.99 14.94
C LEU A 203 -11.49 -23.05 14.94
N TYR A 204 -12.11 -22.03 15.51
CA TYR A 204 -13.56 -21.88 15.53
C TYR A 204 -13.92 -20.57 14.84
N VAL A 205 -14.65 -20.67 13.73
CA VAL A 205 -15.10 -19.54 12.91
C VAL A 205 -16.50 -19.17 13.35
N TYR A 206 -16.70 -17.90 13.66
CA TYR A 206 -17.97 -17.30 14.01
C TYR A 206 -18.38 -16.27 12.96
N THR A 207 -19.67 -16.20 12.65
CA THR A 207 -20.25 -15.19 11.75
C THR A 207 -21.34 -14.40 12.44
N ALA A 208 -21.45 -13.12 12.12
CA ALA A 208 -22.45 -12.23 12.69
C ALA A 208 -23.79 -12.33 11.93
N ALA A 209 -24.87 -12.65 12.63
CA ALA A 209 -26.23 -12.56 12.11
C ALA A 209 -27.12 -11.79 13.10
N GLY A 210 -27.64 -10.63 12.67
CA GLY A 210 -28.50 -9.79 13.52
C GLY A 210 -27.81 -9.28 14.80
N GLY A 211 -26.50 -9.03 14.74
CA GLY A 211 -25.69 -8.58 15.88
C GLY A 211 -25.27 -9.68 16.85
N THR A 212 -25.56 -10.96 16.55
CA THR A 212 -25.12 -12.11 17.36
C THR A 212 -24.09 -12.93 16.58
N TRP A 213 -23.02 -13.32 17.24
CA TRP A 213 -21.96 -14.17 16.69
C TRP A 213 -22.30 -15.64 16.89
N THR A 214 -22.30 -16.42 15.82
CA THR A 214 -22.61 -17.87 15.89
C THR A 214 -21.52 -18.69 15.23
N GLN A 215 -21.14 -19.80 15.86
CA GLN A 215 -20.10 -20.68 15.32
C GLN A 215 -20.59 -21.29 14.01
N ALA A 216 -19.98 -20.89 12.90
CA ALA A 216 -20.28 -21.35 11.56
C ALA A 216 -19.49 -22.62 11.19
N GLN A 217 -18.24 -22.72 11.64
CA GLN A 217 -17.35 -23.82 11.26
C GLN A 217 -16.25 -24.07 12.31
N GLN A 218 -15.80 -25.32 12.42
CA GLN A 218 -14.54 -25.69 13.07
C GLN A 218 -13.53 -26.06 11.97
N LEU A 219 -12.32 -25.53 12.03
CA LEU A 219 -11.24 -25.82 11.08
C LEU A 219 -10.11 -26.57 11.78
N VAL A 220 -9.52 -27.52 11.05
CA VAL A 220 -8.33 -28.28 11.44
C VAL A 220 -7.43 -28.41 10.23
N ALA A 221 -6.12 -28.49 10.45
CA ALA A 221 -5.18 -28.85 9.38
C ALA A 221 -5.50 -30.25 8.84
N ASP A 222 -5.58 -30.40 7.51
CA ASP A 222 -5.96 -31.66 6.84
C ASP A 222 -4.99 -32.80 7.21
N ASP A 223 -3.71 -32.48 7.35
CA ASP A 223 -2.63 -33.39 7.71
C ASP A 223 -2.16 -33.22 9.16
N GLY A 224 -2.93 -32.50 9.99
CA GLY A 224 -2.56 -32.23 11.37
C GLY A 224 -2.51 -33.50 12.23
N ASP A 225 -1.52 -33.57 13.12
CA ASP A 225 -1.30 -34.65 14.07
C ASP A 225 -1.27 -34.13 15.52
N GLY A 226 -1.28 -35.05 16.49
CA GLY A 226 -1.18 -34.69 17.90
C GLY A 226 0.14 -33.99 18.22
N GLY A 227 0.07 -32.85 18.90
CA GLY A 227 1.24 -32.03 19.25
C GLY A 227 1.56 -30.91 18.25
N ASP A 228 0.88 -30.86 17.11
CA ASP A 228 1.11 -29.84 16.08
C ASP A 228 0.73 -28.42 16.55
N ALA A 229 -0.17 -28.31 17.52
CA ALA A 229 -0.65 -27.06 18.10
C ALA A 229 -1.27 -26.11 17.05
N PHE A 230 -2.08 -26.65 16.13
CA PHE A 230 -2.75 -25.86 15.09
C PHE A 230 -3.64 -24.76 15.70
N GLY A 231 -3.47 -23.52 15.22
CA GLY A 231 -4.17 -22.33 15.71
C GLY A 231 -3.42 -21.57 16.81
N GLN A 232 -2.11 -21.79 16.98
CA GLN A 232 -1.32 -21.01 17.94
C GLN A 232 -1.27 -19.53 17.56
N ALA A 233 -1.09 -19.19 16.28
CA ALA A 233 -1.23 -17.86 15.73
C ALA A 233 -2.23 -17.86 14.57
N ILE A 234 -2.92 -16.75 14.38
CA ILE A 234 -3.98 -16.58 13.38
C ILE A 234 -3.86 -15.17 12.77
N ALA A 235 -4.03 -15.05 11.46
CA ALA A 235 -4.27 -13.77 10.80
C ALA A 235 -5.38 -13.90 9.75
N LEU A 236 -6.21 -12.86 9.62
CA LEU A 236 -7.42 -12.85 8.79
C LEU A 236 -7.47 -11.54 8.01
N SER A 237 -7.69 -11.62 6.70
CA SER A 237 -7.99 -10.46 5.86
C SER A 237 -9.02 -10.86 4.80
N GLY A 238 -10.21 -10.27 4.90
CA GLY A 238 -11.35 -10.59 4.04
C GLY A 238 -11.65 -12.10 4.00
N ASP A 239 -11.60 -12.69 2.80
CA ASP A 239 -11.87 -14.11 2.55
C ASP A 239 -10.62 -15.02 2.67
N THR A 240 -9.50 -14.51 3.20
CA THR A 240 -8.28 -15.30 3.42
C THR A 240 -7.92 -15.35 4.91
N LEU A 241 -7.66 -16.57 5.38
CA LEU A 241 -7.27 -16.88 6.75
C LEU A 241 -5.97 -17.68 6.72
N ILE A 242 -5.01 -17.33 7.57
CA ILE A 242 -3.82 -18.15 7.83
C ILE A 242 -3.74 -18.52 9.30
N ALA A 243 -3.31 -19.75 9.57
CA ALA A 243 -3.11 -20.24 10.93
C ALA A 243 -1.89 -21.16 11.02
N SER A 244 -1.16 -21.06 12.12
CA SER A 244 0.08 -21.82 12.33
C SER A 244 -0.12 -23.10 13.11
N ALA A 245 0.74 -24.08 12.83
CA ALA A 245 0.96 -25.29 13.61
C ALA A 245 2.48 -25.40 13.85
N PRO A 246 3.03 -24.70 14.84
CA PRO A 246 4.48 -24.64 15.07
C PRO A 246 5.08 -25.99 15.48
N GLY A 247 4.27 -26.91 16.03
CA GLY A 247 4.69 -28.27 16.38
C GLY A 247 4.74 -29.22 15.18
N ALA A 248 4.24 -28.80 14.02
CA ALA A 248 4.13 -29.68 12.85
C ALA A 248 5.48 -30.22 12.40
N THR A 249 5.52 -31.54 12.20
CA THR A 249 6.69 -32.23 11.67
C THR A 249 6.69 -32.15 10.14
N VAL A 250 7.82 -31.77 9.55
CA VAL A 250 8.00 -31.66 8.10
C VAL A 250 9.14 -32.57 7.66
N GLY A 251 8.80 -33.64 6.95
CA GLY A 251 9.79 -34.67 6.59
C GLY A 251 10.40 -35.32 7.83
N ALA A 252 11.70 -35.14 8.06
CA ALA A 252 12.42 -35.64 9.23
C ALA A 252 12.57 -34.59 10.36
N ASN A 253 12.12 -33.37 10.14
CA ASN A 253 12.33 -32.25 11.06
C ASN A 253 11.12 -32.10 11.99
N TYR A 254 11.28 -32.55 13.24
CA TYR A 254 10.28 -32.36 14.30
C TYR A 254 10.11 -30.87 14.63
N ALA A 255 8.87 -30.40 14.81
CA ALA A 255 8.56 -29.00 15.14
C ALA A 255 9.26 -27.97 14.24
N GLN A 256 9.47 -28.31 12.96
CA GLN A 256 9.86 -27.31 11.95
C GLN A 256 8.75 -26.25 11.81
N GLY A 257 7.49 -26.67 12.00
CA GLY A 257 6.31 -25.84 11.93
C GLY A 257 5.77 -25.71 10.51
N ALA A 258 4.47 -25.45 10.43
CA ALA A 258 3.75 -25.21 9.19
C ALA A 258 2.69 -24.11 9.37
N VAL A 259 2.34 -23.44 8.28
CA VAL A 259 1.22 -22.49 8.23
C VAL A 259 0.22 -22.96 7.19
N TYR A 260 -1.06 -22.84 7.48
CA TYR A 260 -2.13 -23.31 6.62
C TYR A 260 -2.98 -22.12 6.19
N ARG A 261 -3.15 -21.96 4.88
CA ARG A 261 -4.03 -20.97 4.28
C ARG A 261 -5.40 -21.59 4.04
N TYR A 262 -6.43 -20.88 4.45
CA TYR A 262 -7.82 -21.18 4.17
C TYR A 262 -8.43 -20.05 3.34
N THR A 263 -9.38 -20.41 2.49
CA THR A 263 -10.13 -19.46 1.67
C THR A 263 -11.62 -19.65 1.92
N ARG A 264 -12.33 -18.54 2.11
CA ARG A 264 -13.78 -18.51 2.21
C ARG A 264 -14.38 -18.46 0.81
N THR A 265 -15.26 -19.41 0.49
CA THR A 265 -16.03 -19.40 -0.76
C THR A 265 -17.47 -19.77 -0.44
N ALA A 266 -18.41 -18.89 -0.82
CA ALA A 266 -19.83 -19.06 -0.53
C ALA A 266 -20.13 -19.34 0.96
N GLY A 267 -19.37 -18.70 1.86
CA GLY A 267 -19.54 -18.82 3.31
C GLY A 267 -18.85 -20.02 3.97
N SER A 268 -18.21 -20.91 3.20
CA SER A 268 -17.46 -22.05 3.73
C SER A 268 -15.96 -21.80 3.61
N TRP A 269 -15.21 -22.12 4.67
CA TRP A 269 -13.75 -22.08 4.67
C TRP A 269 -13.18 -23.46 4.30
N THR A 270 -12.20 -23.48 3.41
CA THR A 270 -11.49 -24.71 3.00
C THR A 270 -9.99 -24.48 2.96
N GLN A 271 -9.20 -25.48 3.36
CA GLN A 271 -7.75 -25.41 3.29
C GLN A 271 -7.31 -25.32 1.82
N ALA A 272 -6.65 -24.23 1.47
CA ALA A 272 -6.18 -23.93 0.12
C ALA A 272 -4.70 -24.32 -0.07
N GLN A 273 -3.88 -24.19 0.98
CA GLN A 273 -2.44 -24.42 0.89
C GLN A 273 -1.83 -24.75 2.26
N LYS A 274 -0.85 -25.66 2.27
CA LYS A 274 0.13 -25.81 3.36
C LYS A 274 1.42 -25.09 2.98
N ILE A 275 1.89 -24.23 3.86
CA ILE A 275 3.11 -23.42 3.72
C ILE A 275 4.15 -23.98 4.68
N VAL A 276 5.31 -24.33 4.12
CA VAL A 276 6.52 -24.73 4.84
C VAL A 276 7.70 -24.00 4.21
N VAL A 277 8.75 -23.83 4.99
CA VAL A 277 10.00 -23.21 4.54
C VAL A 277 10.97 -24.32 4.14
N ALA A 278 11.50 -24.29 2.91
CA ALA A 278 12.30 -25.39 2.37
C ALA A 278 13.63 -25.60 3.11
N GLU A 279 14.21 -24.50 3.60
CA GLU A 279 15.40 -24.45 4.43
C GLU A 279 15.12 -24.58 5.94
N GLY A 280 13.88 -24.91 6.31
CA GLY A 280 13.51 -25.08 7.71
C GLY A 280 14.14 -26.35 8.29
N VAL A 281 14.50 -26.28 9.57
CA VAL A 281 15.13 -27.36 10.33
C VAL A 281 14.31 -27.71 11.57
N GLU A 282 14.74 -28.74 12.29
CA GLU A 282 14.10 -29.18 13.53
C GLU A 282 13.98 -28.02 14.53
N SER A 283 12.80 -27.88 15.15
CA SER A 283 12.48 -26.85 16.13
C SER A 283 12.49 -25.40 15.65
N ASP A 284 12.45 -25.14 14.33
CA ASP A 284 12.32 -23.77 13.81
C ASP A 284 11.01 -23.08 14.19
N GLN A 285 9.95 -23.86 14.49
CA GLN A 285 8.63 -23.38 14.90
C GLN A 285 8.06 -22.30 13.96
N LEU A 286 7.98 -22.61 12.67
CA LEU A 286 7.39 -21.72 11.68
C LEU A 286 5.97 -21.27 12.09
N GLY A 287 5.73 -19.96 12.07
CA GLY A 287 4.42 -19.37 12.37
C GLY A 287 4.21 -19.02 13.84
N THR A 288 5.29 -18.70 14.57
CA THR A 288 5.22 -18.12 15.93
C THR A 288 4.42 -16.81 15.98
N SER A 289 4.44 -16.04 14.90
CA SER A 289 3.60 -14.87 14.69
C SER A 289 3.17 -14.79 13.22
N LEU A 290 1.99 -14.22 12.97
CA LEU A 290 1.40 -14.10 11.63
C LEU A 290 0.79 -12.71 11.45
N ALA A 291 0.97 -12.12 10.28
CA ALA A 291 0.20 -10.96 9.82
C ALA A 291 -0.20 -11.17 8.37
N LEU A 292 -1.36 -10.62 7.99
CA LEU A 292 -1.96 -10.78 6.67
C LEU A 292 -2.68 -9.49 6.30
N ASP A 293 -2.36 -8.96 5.13
CA ASP A 293 -3.14 -7.91 4.50
C ASP A 293 -3.26 -8.19 3.00
N GLY A 294 -4.51 -8.29 2.52
CA GLY A 294 -4.78 -8.60 1.12
C GLY A 294 -4.10 -9.90 0.66
N GLY A 295 -3.20 -9.77 -0.31
CA GLY A 295 -2.44 -10.88 -0.91
C GLY A 295 -1.07 -11.12 -0.29
N THR A 296 -0.69 -10.42 0.78
CA THR A 296 0.64 -10.50 1.39
C THR A 296 0.56 -11.01 2.82
N ALA A 297 1.48 -11.88 3.21
CA ALA A 297 1.63 -12.34 4.58
C ALA A 297 3.06 -12.25 5.08
N LEU A 298 3.16 -12.03 6.39
CA LEU A 298 4.37 -12.12 7.18
C LEU A 298 4.27 -13.34 8.10
N ILE A 299 5.29 -14.20 8.08
CA ILE A 299 5.36 -15.41 8.90
C ILE A 299 6.65 -15.39 9.72
N GLY A 300 6.53 -15.21 11.03
CA GLY A 300 7.65 -15.13 11.96
C GLY A 300 8.14 -16.50 12.48
N THR A 301 9.45 -16.63 12.66
CA THR A 301 10.14 -17.79 13.24
C THR A 301 11.15 -17.32 14.29
N MET A 302 10.72 -17.17 15.54
CA MET A 302 11.57 -16.60 16.59
C MET A 302 12.59 -17.60 17.20
N TRP A 303 12.42 -18.92 17.00
CA TRP A 303 13.21 -19.96 17.68
C TRP A 303 14.11 -20.78 16.76
N ARG A 304 14.62 -20.18 15.68
CA ARG A 304 15.48 -20.90 14.73
C ARG A 304 16.72 -21.47 15.43
N THR A 305 17.11 -22.70 15.11
CA THR A 305 18.34 -23.29 15.68
C THR A 305 19.55 -22.40 15.35
N GLY A 306 20.14 -21.76 16.36
CA GLY A 306 21.16 -20.72 16.19
C GLY A 306 20.80 -19.38 16.86
N GLY A 307 19.55 -19.20 17.29
CA GLY A 307 19.10 -18.07 18.12
C GLY A 307 18.58 -16.86 17.33
N GLN A 308 18.70 -16.85 16.00
CA GLN A 308 18.33 -15.71 15.16
C GLN A 308 16.91 -15.83 14.62
N GLY A 309 16.07 -14.86 14.95
CA GLY A 309 14.71 -14.76 14.45
C GLY A 309 14.64 -14.33 12.98
N VAL A 310 13.63 -14.80 12.25
CA VAL A 310 13.42 -14.47 10.83
C VAL A 310 11.94 -14.25 10.55
N VAL A 311 11.62 -13.36 9.61
CA VAL A 311 10.27 -13.22 9.05
C VAL A 311 10.30 -13.54 7.56
N TYR A 312 9.44 -14.45 7.12
CA TYR A 312 9.24 -14.77 5.72
C TYR A 312 8.07 -13.98 5.15
N VAL A 313 8.27 -13.39 3.98
CA VAL A 313 7.23 -12.67 3.23
C VAL A 313 6.72 -13.59 2.14
N TYR A 314 5.40 -13.77 2.11
CA TYR A 314 4.70 -14.51 1.07
C TYR A 314 3.74 -13.59 0.33
N ASP A 315 3.72 -13.67 -1.00
CA ASP A 315 2.77 -12.95 -1.83
C ASP A 315 1.95 -13.92 -2.69
N ASP A 316 0.68 -13.58 -2.91
CA ASP A 316 -0.19 -14.27 -3.86
C ASP A 316 0.19 -13.91 -5.29
N THR A 317 0.72 -14.89 -6.02
CA THR A 317 1.10 -14.73 -7.43
C THR A 317 -0.02 -15.09 -8.41
N GLY A 318 -1.22 -15.38 -7.90
CA GLY A 318 -2.35 -15.91 -8.68
C GLY A 318 -2.23 -17.42 -8.98
N SER A 319 -1.06 -18.03 -8.76
CA SER A 319 -0.85 -19.49 -8.81
C SER A 319 -0.80 -20.15 -7.43
N GLY A 320 -0.97 -19.35 -6.37
CA GLY A 320 -0.74 -19.72 -4.98
C GLY A 320 0.25 -18.76 -4.32
N TRP A 321 0.43 -18.90 -3.01
CA TRP A 321 1.36 -18.06 -2.27
C TRP A 321 2.78 -18.58 -2.39
N THR A 322 3.71 -17.68 -2.69
CA THR A 322 5.13 -17.98 -2.83
C THR A 322 5.94 -17.09 -1.91
N GLN A 323 7.00 -17.65 -1.32
CA GLN A 323 7.97 -16.87 -0.55
C GLN A 323 8.70 -15.91 -1.50
N THR A 324 8.54 -14.61 -1.29
CA THR A 324 9.17 -13.56 -2.11
C THR A 324 10.38 -12.95 -1.44
N GLN A 325 10.39 -12.93 -0.10
CA GLN A 325 11.46 -12.30 0.65
C GLN A 325 11.67 -12.95 2.01
N ARG A 326 12.87 -12.73 2.55
CA ARG A 326 13.24 -12.99 3.94
C ARG A 326 13.67 -11.67 4.59
N LEU A 327 13.07 -11.33 5.73
CA LEU A 327 13.44 -10.20 6.56
C LEU A 327 14.22 -10.70 7.78
N ALA A 328 15.24 -9.94 8.15
CA ALA A 328 16.07 -10.14 9.33
C ALA A 328 16.40 -8.78 9.94
N ALA A 329 16.84 -8.74 11.20
CA ALA A 329 17.26 -7.51 11.84
C ALA A 329 18.46 -6.89 11.09
N THR A 330 18.38 -5.58 10.83
CA THR A 330 19.36 -4.83 10.02
C THR A 330 20.57 -4.34 10.81
N ASP A 331 20.61 -4.56 12.11
CA ASP A 331 21.70 -4.19 13.03
C ASP A 331 22.90 -5.16 13.00
N GLY A 332 22.96 -6.04 12.00
CA GLY A 332 24.24 -6.57 11.53
C GLY A 332 24.73 -7.84 12.22
N ALA A 333 23.84 -8.71 12.69
CA ALA A 333 24.24 -10.04 13.16
C ALA A 333 24.13 -11.16 12.09
N GLU A 334 24.12 -10.88 10.77
CA GLU A 334 24.51 -11.93 9.81
C GLU A 334 26.05 -12.07 9.84
N ARG A 335 26.56 -13.06 10.58
CA ARG A 335 27.96 -13.47 10.40
C ARG A 335 28.09 -14.07 9.00
N ALA A 336 28.68 -13.30 8.09
CA ALA A 336 28.83 -13.61 6.67
C ALA A 336 29.73 -14.83 6.32
N ASP A 337 30.01 -15.73 7.25
CA ASP A 337 30.93 -16.85 7.04
C ASP A 337 30.31 -18.25 7.17
N GLY A 338 29.02 -18.38 7.50
CA GLY A 338 28.37 -19.70 7.57
C GLY A 338 29.06 -20.68 8.54
N ALA A 339 29.88 -20.17 9.45
CA ALA A 339 30.58 -20.96 10.45
C ALA A 339 29.86 -20.81 11.79
N GLY A 340 29.37 -21.92 12.34
CA GLY A 340 28.73 -21.97 13.65
C GLY A 340 29.50 -21.14 14.69
N ALA A 341 28.79 -20.23 15.35
CA ALA A 341 29.34 -19.31 16.31
C ALA A 341 29.86 -20.06 17.55
N SER A 342 31.16 -20.36 17.56
CA SER A 342 31.92 -20.59 18.78
C SER A 342 32.46 -19.25 19.29
N GLY A 343 31.62 -18.54 20.04
CA GLY A 343 31.98 -17.27 20.67
C GLY A 343 30.98 -16.96 21.77
N THR A 344 31.27 -17.47 22.96
CA THR A 344 30.40 -17.44 24.14
C THR A 344 30.32 -16.04 24.74
N ASP A 345 29.11 -15.52 24.90
CA ASP A 345 28.80 -14.66 26.04
C ASP A 345 29.13 -15.43 27.34
N GLY A 346 29.34 -14.76 28.47
CA GLY A 346 29.76 -15.41 29.72
C GLY A 346 28.79 -16.46 30.30
N ILE A 347 27.76 -16.88 29.56
CA ILE A 347 26.77 -17.92 29.87
C ILE A 347 26.61 -18.99 28.76
N GLY A 348 27.28 -18.86 27.61
CA GLY A 348 27.44 -19.94 26.63
C GLY A 348 26.32 -20.10 25.60
N LEU A 349 25.59 -19.04 25.21
CA LEU A 349 24.61 -19.06 24.12
C LEU A 349 24.91 -17.97 23.07
N PRO A 350 24.63 -18.20 21.77
CA PRO A 350 24.78 -17.14 20.75
C PRO A 350 23.77 -16.00 21.01
N PRO A 351 24.08 -14.75 20.58
CA PRO A 351 23.15 -13.63 20.76
C PRO A 351 21.85 -13.93 20.01
N SER A 352 20.75 -14.01 20.77
CA SER A 352 19.42 -14.33 20.26
C SER A 352 18.61 -13.05 20.14
N ASP A 353 18.37 -12.59 18.92
CA ASP A 353 17.36 -11.59 18.63
C ASP A 353 16.06 -12.34 18.33
N ASN A 354 15.04 -12.25 19.19
CA ASN A 354 13.74 -12.89 18.94
C ASN A 354 12.97 -12.16 17.82
N PHE A 355 13.64 -11.82 16.73
CA PHE A 355 13.08 -11.11 15.58
C PHE A 355 11.95 -11.92 14.95
N GLY A 356 10.81 -11.27 14.74
CA GLY A 356 9.59 -11.97 14.34
C GLY A 356 8.79 -12.55 15.51
N ILE A 357 9.10 -12.21 16.77
CA ILE A 357 8.24 -12.54 17.93
C ILE A 357 6.81 -12.00 17.75
N ALA A 358 6.68 -10.84 17.12
CA ALA A 358 5.42 -10.24 16.74
C ALA A 358 5.57 -9.57 15.37
N VAL A 359 4.52 -9.63 14.55
CA VAL A 359 4.48 -9.00 13.24
C VAL A 359 3.13 -8.30 13.04
N ALA A 360 3.14 -7.18 12.34
CA ALA A 360 1.95 -6.49 11.86
C ALA A 360 2.19 -6.03 10.42
N LEU A 361 1.13 -5.98 9.62
CA LEU A 361 1.18 -5.68 8.19
C LEU A 361 -0.03 -4.82 7.81
N GLN A 362 0.23 -3.75 7.07
CA GLN A 362 -0.81 -2.98 6.40
C GLN A 362 -0.22 -2.36 5.13
N GLY A 363 -0.82 -2.66 3.99
CA GLY A 363 -0.39 -2.22 2.68
C GLY A 363 1.08 -2.53 2.42
N ASP A 364 1.88 -1.48 2.31
CA ASP A 364 3.31 -1.51 2.05
C ASP A 364 4.16 -1.46 3.33
N ARG A 365 3.57 -1.48 4.53
CA ARG A 365 4.26 -1.38 5.81
C ARG A 365 4.25 -2.69 6.56
N ALA A 366 5.43 -3.20 6.89
CA ALA A 366 5.62 -4.37 7.74
C ALA A 366 6.34 -3.96 9.02
N LEU A 367 5.70 -4.14 10.17
CA LEU A 367 6.32 -3.92 11.48
C LEU A 367 6.69 -5.26 12.10
N VAL A 368 7.95 -5.39 12.51
CA VAL A 368 8.48 -6.62 13.10
C VAL A 368 9.07 -6.33 14.47
N GLY A 369 8.56 -7.00 15.49
CA GLY A 369 9.10 -6.98 16.83
C GLY A 369 10.31 -7.89 17.00
N ALA A 370 11.25 -7.51 17.86
CA ALA A 370 12.36 -8.34 18.30
C ALA A 370 12.71 -8.04 19.77
N SER A 371 12.47 -8.98 20.68
CA SER A 371 12.93 -8.85 22.07
C SER A 371 14.37 -9.36 22.21
N ASN A 372 15.11 -8.88 23.22
CA ASN A 372 16.48 -9.30 23.56
C ASN A 372 17.55 -9.05 22.47
N VAL A 373 17.45 -7.96 21.71
CA VAL A 373 18.42 -7.60 20.67
C VAL A 373 19.71 -7.02 21.25
N THR A 374 20.84 -7.29 20.60
CA THR A 374 22.11 -6.61 20.83
C THR A 374 22.24 -5.44 19.84
N ILE A 375 21.96 -4.22 20.29
CA ILE A 375 22.11 -3.00 19.46
C ILE A 375 23.49 -2.39 19.78
N GLU A 376 24.21 -1.85 18.77
CA GLU A 376 25.52 -1.20 18.99
C GLU A 376 25.46 -0.18 20.15
N GLY A 377 26.14 -0.50 21.26
CA GLY A 377 26.22 0.35 22.45
C GLY A 377 25.26 -0.01 23.59
N ASN A 378 24.37 -1.00 23.43
CA ASN A 378 23.44 -1.48 24.46
C ASN A 378 23.01 -2.95 24.22
N ASP A 379 23.66 -3.89 24.89
CA ASP A 379 23.37 -5.33 24.78
C ASP A 379 22.08 -5.70 25.55
N GLY A 380 21.16 -6.46 24.93
CA GLY A 380 20.00 -7.07 25.58
C GLY A 380 18.71 -6.21 25.62
N GLN A 381 18.50 -5.32 24.65
CA GLN A 381 17.35 -4.43 24.56
C GLN A 381 16.35 -4.89 23.49
N GLY A 382 15.04 -4.74 23.72
CA GLY A 382 14.04 -5.02 22.67
C GLY A 382 13.92 -3.89 21.64
N ALA A 383 13.43 -4.22 20.44
CA ALA A 383 13.24 -3.30 19.32
C ALA A 383 12.01 -3.65 18.50
N ALA A 384 11.54 -2.68 17.70
CA ALA A 384 10.60 -2.94 16.61
C ALA A 384 11.14 -2.31 15.32
N TYR A 385 11.02 -3.00 14.19
CA TYR A 385 11.56 -2.60 12.89
C TYR A 385 10.41 -2.39 11.92
N LEU A 386 10.23 -1.16 11.44
CA LEU A 386 9.28 -0.88 10.35
C LEU A 386 10.04 -0.97 9.02
N PHE A 387 9.62 -1.92 8.20
CA PHE A 387 10.03 -2.05 6.81
C PHE A 387 8.95 -1.46 5.90
N THR A 388 9.40 -0.82 4.83
CA THR A 388 8.52 -0.25 3.79
C THR A 388 8.76 -0.94 2.45
N ARG A 389 7.70 -1.30 1.75
CA ARG A 389 7.77 -1.98 0.46
C ARG A 389 7.79 -0.98 -0.67
N ALA A 390 8.92 -0.89 -1.37
CA ALA A 390 9.08 -0.08 -2.58
C ALA A 390 9.57 -0.98 -3.72
N GLY A 391 9.00 -0.82 -4.93
CA GLY A 391 9.37 -1.66 -6.07
C GLY A 391 9.14 -3.17 -5.86
N GLY A 392 8.17 -3.55 -5.03
CA GLY A 392 7.77 -4.94 -4.79
C GLY A 392 8.57 -5.71 -3.73
N SER A 393 9.47 -5.06 -2.99
CA SER A 393 10.20 -5.68 -1.87
C SER A 393 10.26 -4.76 -0.67
N PHE A 394 10.17 -5.31 0.53
CA PHE A 394 10.35 -4.56 1.78
C PHE A 394 11.82 -4.17 1.94
N ALA A 395 12.11 -2.88 2.10
CA ALA A 395 13.46 -2.35 2.21
C ALA A 395 13.48 -1.12 3.12
N GLY A 396 14.66 -0.87 3.72
CA GLY A 396 14.83 0.17 4.72
C GLY A 396 14.07 -0.18 6.00
N SER A 397 14.78 -0.37 7.09
CA SER A 397 14.16 -0.54 8.40
C SER A 397 14.33 0.76 9.20
N HIS A 398 13.24 1.24 9.76
CA HIS A 398 13.31 2.18 10.87
C HIS A 398 13.22 1.42 12.18
N THR A 399 14.18 1.61 13.08
CA THR A 399 14.21 0.93 14.38
C THR A 399 13.59 1.80 15.46
N PHE A 400 12.50 1.33 16.07
CA PHE A 400 11.92 1.91 17.27
C PHE A 400 12.53 1.28 18.50
N THR A 401 12.86 2.15 19.45
CA THR A 401 13.25 1.78 20.81
C THR A 401 12.52 2.69 21.80
N ALA A 402 12.45 2.27 23.06
CA ALA A 402 11.92 3.11 24.12
C ALA A 402 12.72 4.42 24.21
N ASN A 403 12.06 5.58 24.09
CA ASN A 403 12.70 6.89 23.97
C ASN A 403 13.36 7.43 25.26
N GLU A 404 13.60 6.61 26.28
CA GLU A 404 14.24 7.04 27.53
C GLU A 404 15.17 5.94 28.12
N GLY A 405 16.47 6.19 28.15
CA GLY A 405 17.41 5.44 29.00
C GLY A 405 17.60 3.95 28.62
N VAL A 406 17.53 3.08 29.63
CA VAL A 406 17.70 1.62 29.48
C VAL A 406 16.43 1.05 28.86
N VAL A 407 16.50 0.64 27.59
CA VAL A 407 15.36 0.05 26.89
C VAL A 407 15.03 -1.32 27.51
N PRO A 408 13.77 -1.62 27.83
CA PRO A 408 13.39 -2.91 28.37
C PRO A 408 13.70 -4.05 27.38
N PRO A 409 14.24 -5.20 27.83
CA PRO A 409 14.53 -6.36 26.98
C PRO A 409 13.31 -6.88 26.19
N ALA A 410 12.11 -6.67 26.73
CA ALA A 410 10.84 -7.14 26.17
C ALA A 410 10.17 -6.14 25.19
N PHE A 411 10.82 -5.04 24.83
CA PHE A 411 10.24 -4.11 23.85
C PHE A 411 10.03 -4.79 22.49
N GLY A 412 8.87 -4.52 21.86
CA GLY A 412 8.51 -5.12 20.58
C GLY A 412 7.95 -6.54 20.71
N SER A 413 7.63 -7.02 21.92
CA SER A 413 7.03 -8.35 22.10
C SER A 413 5.59 -8.45 21.60
N ALA A 414 4.95 -7.31 21.39
CA ALA A 414 3.68 -7.17 20.69
C ALA A 414 3.73 -5.91 19.85
N VAL A 415 3.20 -5.96 18.63
CA VAL A 415 3.20 -4.82 17.70
C VAL A 415 1.85 -4.72 16.99
N ALA A 416 1.42 -3.49 16.74
CA ALA A 416 0.30 -3.18 15.84
C ALA A 416 0.63 -1.89 15.06
N LEU A 417 0.09 -1.76 13.86
CA LEU A 417 0.25 -0.58 13.03
C LEU A 417 -1.06 -0.29 12.29
N ASP A 418 -1.38 1.00 12.17
CA ASP A 418 -2.47 1.48 11.34
C ASP A 418 -2.12 2.88 10.81
N GLY A 419 -2.11 3.03 9.50
CA GLY A 419 -1.63 4.19 8.79
C GLY A 419 -0.28 4.65 9.36
N ASP A 420 -0.27 5.87 9.87
CA ASP A 420 0.91 6.52 10.45
C ASP A 420 1.14 6.25 11.95
N SER A 421 0.35 5.38 12.56
CA SER A 421 0.45 5.05 13.98
C SER A 421 1.06 3.67 14.17
N VAL A 422 2.00 3.58 15.10
CA VAL A 422 2.62 2.32 15.53
C VAL A 422 2.43 2.17 17.03
N LEU A 423 2.08 0.97 17.46
CA LEU A 423 1.95 0.61 18.86
C LEU A 423 2.89 -0.57 19.16
N ALA A 424 3.81 -0.37 20.09
CA ALA A 424 4.73 -1.39 20.57
C ALA A 424 4.51 -1.67 22.06
N GLY A 425 4.32 -2.95 22.39
CA GLY A 425 4.15 -3.43 23.75
C GLY A 425 5.46 -3.92 24.39
N VAL A 426 5.52 -3.79 25.71
CA VAL A 426 6.59 -4.28 26.58
C VAL A 426 5.96 -5.08 27.71
N PHE A 427 5.93 -6.41 27.62
CA PHE A 427 5.49 -7.20 28.77
C PHE A 427 6.52 -7.03 29.90
N GLY A 428 6.07 -6.67 31.10
CA GLY A 428 6.95 -6.35 32.23
C GLY A 428 8.05 -7.40 32.44
N TYR A 429 9.29 -6.92 32.61
CA TYR A 429 10.50 -7.72 32.79
C TYR A 429 10.96 -7.69 34.25
N SER A 430 11.55 -8.80 34.71
CA SER A 430 12.18 -8.88 36.03
C SER A 430 13.68 -9.11 35.88
N PRO A 431 14.53 -8.11 36.14
CA PRO A 431 15.98 -8.29 36.12
C PRO A 431 16.48 -9.18 37.27
N ASP A 432 15.72 -9.28 38.36
CA ASP A 432 15.98 -10.15 39.52
C ASP A 432 14.66 -10.60 40.16
N TRP A 433 14.70 -11.51 41.14
CA TRP A 433 13.50 -12.08 41.78
C TRP A 433 12.75 -11.10 42.70
N ASP A 434 13.28 -9.88 42.89
CA ASP A 434 12.80 -8.92 43.89
C ASP A 434 12.32 -7.58 43.31
N HIS A 435 12.63 -7.25 42.04
CA HIS A 435 12.19 -6.01 41.38
C HIS A 435 11.33 -6.27 40.15
N TYR A 436 10.02 -6.40 40.37
CA TYR A 436 9.05 -6.58 39.31
C TYR A 436 8.57 -5.25 38.75
N GLN A 437 8.99 -4.95 37.52
CA GLN A 437 8.49 -3.78 36.80
C GLN A 437 7.15 -4.11 36.13
N GLN A 438 6.26 -3.12 36.16
CA GLN A 438 5.03 -3.14 35.40
C GLN A 438 5.33 -3.21 33.89
N GLY A 439 4.41 -3.75 33.10
CA GLY A 439 4.50 -3.64 31.64
C GLY A 439 4.26 -2.21 31.13
N GLU A 440 4.58 -1.97 29.86
CA GLU A 440 4.50 -0.65 29.22
C GLU A 440 4.00 -0.77 27.78
N ALA A 441 3.51 0.34 27.21
CA ALA A 441 3.26 0.44 25.78
C ALA A 441 3.67 1.82 25.25
N TYR A 442 4.07 1.85 23.98
CA TYR A 442 4.59 3.03 23.30
C TYR A 442 3.81 3.26 22.01
N PHE A 443 3.16 4.42 21.94
CA PHE A 443 2.55 4.92 20.70
C PHE A 443 3.57 5.77 19.96
N TYR A 444 3.86 5.42 18.72
CA TYR A 444 4.63 6.22 17.80
C TYR A 444 3.70 6.78 16.74
N HIS A 445 3.90 8.03 16.37
CA HIS A 445 3.23 8.65 15.24
C HIS A 445 4.26 9.15 14.25
N PHE A 446 4.15 8.72 13.01
CA PHE A 446 4.97 9.19 11.91
C PHE A 446 4.52 10.57 11.49
N VAL A 447 5.45 11.51 11.48
CA VAL A 447 5.28 12.71 10.67
C VAL A 447 5.80 12.35 9.30
N SER A 448 4.84 12.15 8.43
CA SER A 448 5.04 11.93 7.03
C SER A 448 4.96 13.31 6.38
N ASP A 449 6.08 13.80 5.83
CA ASP A 449 6.02 15.01 5.02
C ASP A 449 5.24 14.61 3.75
N GLY A 450 3.94 14.89 3.70
CA GLY A 450 3.14 14.76 2.48
C GLY A 450 3.69 15.66 1.37
N ILE A 451 2.88 15.99 0.36
CA ILE A 451 3.35 16.86 -0.73
C ILE A 451 3.99 18.15 -0.18
N PRO A 452 5.27 18.45 -0.53
CA PRO A 452 6.00 19.59 0.00
C PRO A 452 5.20 20.88 -0.17
N ALA A 453 5.29 21.79 0.80
CA ALA A 453 4.58 23.06 0.75
C ALA A 453 4.84 23.85 -0.55
N SER A 454 6.03 23.69 -1.15
CA SER A 454 6.35 24.25 -2.46
C SER A 454 5.53 23.65 -3.60
N GLU A 455 5.32 22.33 -3.63
CA GLU A 455 4.52 21.68 -4.66
C GLU A 455 3.03 21.91 -4.44
N ARG A 456 2.58 21.87 -3.20
CA ARG A 456 1.21 22.24 -2.83
C ARG A 456 0.90 23.67 -3.29
N ALA A 457 1.83 24.61 -3.11
CA ALA A 457 1.66 25.98 -3.59
C ALA A 457 1.44 26.04 -5.11
N VAL A 458 2.13 25.20 -5.90
CA VAL A 458 1.89 25.10 -7.35
C VAL A 458 0.47 24.59 -7.65
N LEU A 459 0.00 23.56 -6.93
CA LEU A 459 -1.36 23.06 -7.12
C LEU A 459 -2.38 24.17 -6.80
N VAL A 460 -2.20 24.89 -5.70
CA VAL A 460 -3.06 26.04 -5.34
C VAL A 460 -2.99 27.14 -6.40
N ASP A 461 -1.82 27.46 -6.95
CA ASP A 461 -1.67 28.42 -8.04
C ASP A 461 -2.43 27.98 -9.31
N ILE A 462 -2.44 26.67 -9.63
CA ILE A 462 -3.22 26.11 -10.75
C ILE A 462 -4.71 26.31 -10.47
N TYR A 463 -5.16 25.96 -9.27
CA TYR A 463 -6.55 26.12 -8.84
C TYR A 463 -6.97 27.59 -8.96
N ASP A 464 -6.25 28.52 -8.34
CA ASP A 464 -6.60 29.93 -8.34
C ASP A 464 -6.48 30.57 -9.74
N GLY A 465 -5.40 30.26 -10.48
CA GLY A 465 -5.11 30.81 -11.80
C GLY A 465 -6.07 30.36 -12.90
N THR A 466 -6.79 29.27 -12.69
CA THR A 466 -7.72 28.70 -13.67
C THR A 466 -9.17 28.61 -13.17
N ASN A 467 -9.51 29.49 -12.22
CA ASN A 467 -10.85 29.62 -11.65
C ASN A 467 -11.39 28.31 -11.05
N GLY A 468 -10.57 27.69 -10.18
CA GLY A 468 -10.81 26.44 -9.48
C GLY A 468 -12.18 26.30 -8.88
N SER A 469 -12.69 27.39 -8.27
CA SER A 469 -14.04 27.46 -7.69
C SER A 469 -15.20 27.26 -8.69
N GLY A 470 -14.92 27.33 -9.99
CA GLY A 470 -15.88 27.07 -11.07
C GLY A 470 -15.68 25.72 -11.79
N TRP A 471 -14.73 24.88 -11.37
CA TRP A 471 -14.53 23.57 -11.97
C TRP A 471 -15.70 22.61 -11.70
N TRP A 472 -15.93 21.65 -12.60
CA TRP A 472 -16.99 20.64 -12.44
C TRP A 472 -16.66 19.57 -11.39
N ASP A 473 -15.38 19.24 -11.24
CA ASP A 473 -14.88 18.36 -10.17
C ASP A 473 -13.82 19.11 -9.37
N GLN A 474 -14.09 19.28 -8.08
CA GLN A 474 -13.24 19.95 -7.10
C GLN A 474 -12.90 19.02 -5.94
N THR A 475 -13.11 17.71 -6.10
CA THR A 475 -12.98 16.74 -5.02
C THR A 475 -11.57 16.81 -4.42
N GLY A 476 -11.50 17.05 -3.11
CA GLY A 476 -10.26 17.16 -2.34
C GLY A 476 -9.54 18.51 -2.42
N TRP A 477 -9.75 19.30 -3.47
CA TRP A 477 -9.02 20.54 -3.70
C TRP A 477 -9.14 21.54 -2.54
N LEU A 478 -8.02 22.16 -2.18
CA LEU A 478 -7.87 23.05 -1.02
C LEU A 478 -8.13 22.37 0.35
N GLY A 479 -8.16 21.04 0.42
CA GLY A 479 -8.19 20.26 1.67
C GLY A 479 -6.95 20.46 2.54
N ALA A 480 -6.88 19.84 3.73
CA ALA A 480 -5.73 19.99 4.64
C ALA A 480 -4.39 19.59 3.98
N PRO A 481 -3.24 20.17 4.38
CA PRO A 481 -1.92 19.68 3.94
C PRO A 481 -1.77 18.17 4.18
N GLY A 482 -1.19 17.45 3.21
CA GLY A 482 -1.05 15.99 3.23
C GLY A 482 -2.19 15.23 2.54
N THR A 483 -3.24 15.92 2.08
CA THR A 483 -4.38 15.30 1.36
C THR A 483 -4.24 15.34 -0.16
N GLU A 484 -3.19 15.96 -0.71
CA GLU A 484 -3.05 16.33 -2.13
C GLU A 484 -3.15 15.14 -3.07
N CYS A 485 -2.65 13.97 -2.68
CA CYS A 485 -2.68 12.76 -3.50
C CYS A 485 -4.09 12.16 -3.66
N SER A 486 -5.07 12.67 -2.91
CA SER A 486 -6.49 12.33 -3.05
C SER A 486 -7.27 13.35 -3.89
N TRP A 487 -6.62 14.44 -4.34
CA TRP A 487 -7.29 15.49 -5.10
C TRP A 487 -7.57 15.02 -6.51
N SER A 488 -8.76 15.32 -7.01
CA SER A 488 -9.15 14.92 -8.36
C SER A 488 -8.17 15.47 -9.40
N GLY A 489 -7.62 14.59 -10.23
CA GLY A 489 -6.66 14.94 -11.27
C GLY A 489 -5.20 15.03 -10.81
N VAL A 490 -4.88 14.81 -9.54
CA VAL A 490 -3.49 14.79 -9.03
C VAL A 490 -3.01 13.35 -8.87
N MET A 491 -1.83 13.05 -9.39
CA MET A 491 -1.12 11.78 -9.18
C MET A 491 0.19 12.06 -8.46
N CYS A 492 0.50 11.23 -7.46
CA CYS A 492 1.75 11.32 -6.71
C CYS A 492 2.69 10.16 -7.07
N ASP A 493 3.96 10.27 -6.68
CA ASP A 493 4.86 9.11 -6.65
C ASP A 493 4.34 8.04 -5.70
N GLU A 494 4.92 6.84 -5.79
CA GLU A 494 4.53 5.72 -4.93
C GLU A 494 4.55 6.13 -3.46
N SER A 495 5.48 6.99 -3.04
CA SER A 495 5.66 7.51 -1.67
C SER A 495 4.72 8.66 -1.26
N GLY A 496 3.85 9.17 -2.12
CA GLY A 496 2.98 10.32 -1.77
C GLY A 496 3.74 11.61 -1.42
N SER A 497 5.01 11.70 -1.78
CA SER A 497 5.95 12.78 -1.43
C SER A 497 6.16 13.78 -2.54
N HIS A 498 5.81 13.44 -3.79
CA HIS A 498 5.92 14.34 -4.92
C HIS A 498 4.77 14.16 -5.90
N VAL A 499 4.34 15.26 -6.52
CA VAL A 499 3.38 15.23 -7.63
C VAL A 499 4.09 14.75 -8.89
N THR A 500 3.64 13.62 -9.43
CA THR A 500 4.19 12.99 -10.64
C THR A 500 3.28 13.14 -11.84
N GLY A 501 1.97 13.35 -11.64
CA GLY A 501 1.02 13.47 -12.73
C GLY A 501 -0.07 14.50 -12.46
N LEU A 502 -0.49 15.18 -13.52
CA LEU A 502 -1.66 16.06 -13.51
C LEU A 502 -2.56 15.74 -14.70
N THR A 503 -3.84 15.48 -14.45
CA THR A 503 -4.83 15.17 -15.48
C THR A 503 -6.09 16.00 -15.29
N PHE A 504 -6.39 16.84 -16.28
CA PHE A 504 -7.56 17.70 -16.32
C PHE A 504 -8.31 17.54 -17.65
N ALA A 505 -9.38 16.75 -17.65
CA ALA A 505 -10.22 16.55 -18.82
C ALA A 505 -11.65 16.97 -18.48
N PHE A 506 -12.25 17.84 -19.29
CA PHE A 506 -13.63 18.31 -19.09
C PHE A 506 -13.87 18.86 -17.66
N THR A 507 -12.98 19.74 -17.18
CA THR A 507 -13.05 20.29 -15.81
C THR A 507 -13.54 21.73 -15.75
N ASN A 508 -13.80 22.38 -16.89
CA ASN A 508 -14.23 23.78 -16.98
C ASN A 508 -13.18 24.78 -16.44
N MET A 509 -11.92 24.57 -16.81
CA MET A 509 -10.82 25.47 -16.47
C MET A 509 -10.91 26.76 -17.27
N VAL A 510 -10.83 27.91 -16.58
CA VAL A 510 -10.92 29.25 -17.17
C VAL A 510 -9.79 30.11 -16.65
N GLY A 511 -8.99 30.71 -17.53
CA GLY A 511 -7.85 31.54 -17.11
C GLY A 511 -6.57 31.09 -17.78
N ALA A 512 -5.47 31.02 -17.04
CA ALA A 512 -4.16 30.63 -17.57
C ALA A 512 -3.41 29.71 -16.61
N LEU A 513 -2.57 28.84 -17.17
CA LEU A 513 -1.67 28.01 -16.37
C LEU A 513 -0.59 28.87 -15.68
N PRO A 514 -0.27 28.62 -14.41
CA PRO A 514 0.72 29.41 -13.70
C PRO A 514 2.14 29.10 -14.16
N ALA A 515 3.02 30.11 -14.10
CA ALA A 515 4.43 29.94 -14.42
C ALA A 515 5.17 29.02 -13.42
N THR A 516 4.61 28.82 -12.23
CA THR A 516 5.14 27.95 -11.17
C THR A 516 5.01 26.46 -11.47
N LEU A 517 4.34 26.06 -12.56
CA LEU A 517 4.24 24.66 -12.98
C LEU A 517 5.60 23.95 -13.09
N ASN A 518 6.64 24.69 -13.46
CA ASN A 518 8.00 24.17 -13.59
C ASN A 518 8.67 23.76 -12.27
N GLN A 519 8.04 24.05 -11.13
CA GLN A 519 8.53 23.69 -9.81
C GLN A 519 8.14 22.26 -9.40
N LEU A 520 7.22 21.61 -10.13
CA LEU A 520 6.89 20.19 -9.95
C LEU A 520 7.97 19.31 -10.58
N THR A 521 9.20 19.37 -10.06
CA THR A 521 10.39 18.74 -10.69
C THR A 521 10.30 17.21 -10.84
N ALA A 522 9.39 16.57 -10.10
CA ALA A 522 9.11 15.14 -10.19
C ALA A 522 8.10 14.76 -11.29
N LEU A 523 7.44 15.72 -11.94
CA LEU A 523 6.36 15.50 -12.90
C LEU A 523 6.83 14.64 -14.09
N THR A 524 6.11 13.56 -14.35
CA THR A 524 6.31 12.61 -15.46
C THR A 524 5.22 12.75 -16.51
N SER A 525 4.01 13.17 -16.13
CA SER A 525 2.86 13.28 -17.04
C SER A 525 2.07 14.56 -16.80
N LEU A 526 1.76 15.29 -17.87
CA LEU A 526 0.85 16.43 -17.86
C LEU A 526 -0.20 16.26 -18.94
N GLN A 527 -1.47 16.16 -18.54
CA GLN A 527 -2.61 15.98 -19.45
C GLN A 527 -3.67 17.05 -19.19
N ILE A 528 -3.97 17.83 -20.22
CA ILE A 528 -4.99 18.88 -20.19
C ILE A 528 -5.78 18.78 -21.49
N SER A 529 -7.04 18.37 -21.42
CA SER A 529 -7.89 18.23 -22.60
C SER A 529 -9.25 18.88 -22.42
N ASP A 530 -9.78 19.38 -23.54
CA ASP A 530 -11.16 19.81 -23.67
C ASP A 530 -11.52 20.96 -22.71
N GLN A 531 -10.65 21.98 -22.68
CA GLN A 531 -10.77 23.19 -21.87
C GLN A 531 -10.80 24.44 -22.77
N PRO A 532 -11.92 24.71 -23.47
CA PRO A 532 -11.97 25.74 -24.52
C PRO A 532 -11.75 27.17 -23.99
N GLN A 533 -11.88 27.38 -22.68
CA GLN A 533 -11.69 28.67 -22.00
C GLN A 533 -10.34 28.80 -21.27
N LEU A 534 -9.51 27.76 -21.28
CA LEU A 534 -8.14 27.83 -20.77
C LEU A 534 -7.24 28.48 -21.82
N ALA A 535 -6.74 29.67 -21.53
CA ALA A 535 -6.00 30.52 -22.45
C ALA A 535 -4.64 30.96 -21.86
N GLY A 536 -4.01 31.97 -22.47
CA GLY A 536 -2.69 32.45 -22.06
C GLY A 536 -1.55 31.69 -22.73
N THR A 537 -0.33 31.83 -22.22
CA THR A 537 0.85 31.14 -22.74
C THR A 537 1.13 29.86 -21.98
N PHE A 538 1.57 28.81 -22.67
CA PHE A 538 2.01 27.60 -22.00
C PHE A 538 3.30 27.86 -21.18
N PRO A 539 3.38 27.43 -19.91
CA PRO A 539 4.51 27.71 -19.04
C PRO A 539 5.80 27.02 -19.51
N ALA A 540 6.94 27.56 -19.09
CA ALA A 540 8.24 26.97 -19.41
C ALA A 540 8.41 25.59 -18.75
N LEU A 541 9.06 24.65 -19.46
CA LEU A 541 9.29 23.29 -18.99
C LEU A 541 10.67 23.08 -18.35
N THR A 542 11.46 24.16 -18.21
CA THR A 542 12.81 24.10 -17.65
C THR A 542 12.77 23.58 -16.21
N GLY A 543 13.51 22.51 -15.94
CA GLY A 543 13.56 21.86 -14.62
C GLY A 543 12.75 20.55 -14.52
N LEU A 544 11.85 20.28 -15.47
CA LEU A 544 11.02 19.07 -15.49
C LEU A 544 11.74 17.88 -16.15
N ALA A 545 12.94 17.56 -15.68
CA ALA A 545 13.82 16.57 -16.34
C ALA A 545 13.26 15.14 -16.37
N ARG A 546 12.25 14.83 -15.53
CA ARG A 546 11.56 13.53 -15.46
C ARG A 546 10.35 13.42 -16.39
N LEU A 547 9.99 14.50 -17.09
CA LEU A 547 8.79 14.55 -17.92
C LEU A 547 8.87 13.56 -19.08
N GLN A 548 7.87 12.69 -19.19
CA GLN A 548 7.76 11.63 -20.19
C GLN A 548 6.65 11.92 -21.19
N SER A 549 5.54 12.50 -20.73
CA SER A 549 4.38 12.77 -21.56
C SER A 549 3.81 14.18 -21.32
N ILE A 550 3.56 14.90 -22.41
CA ILE A 550 2.79 16.14 -22.43
C ILE A 550 1.64 15.95 -23.40
N ASP A 551 0.43 16.21 -22.94
CA ASP A 551 -0.77 16.13 -23.74
C ASP A 551 -1.67 17.32 -23.46
N VAL A 552 -1.64 18.30 -24.35
CA VAL A 552 -2.50 19.48 -24.32
C VAL A 552 -3.33 19.45 -25.59
N ARG A 553 -4.65 19.47 -25.45
CA ARG A 553 -5.53 19.45 -26.62
C ARG A 553 -6.86 20.15 -26.41
N ASN A 554 -7.41 20.68 -27.50
CA ASN A 554 -8.71 21.35 -27.52
C ASN A 554 -8.78 22.48 -26.47
N THR A 555 -7.72 23.28 -26.37
CA THR A 555 -7.66 24.44 -25.46
C THR A 555 -7.57 25.76 -26.23
N SER A 556 -7.57 26.85 -25.48
CA SER A 556 -7.38 28.20 -25.98
C SER A 556 -5.96 28.74 -25.71
N ILE A 557 -5.03 27.87 -25.28
CA ILE A 557 -3.64 28.24 -24.97
C ILE A 557 -2.92 28.62 -26.27
N GLY A 558 -2.16 29.71 -26.24
CA GLY A 558 -1.41 30.20 -27.39
C GLY A 558 -0.01 30.71 -27.03
N GLY A 559 0.49 31.65 -27.83
CA GLY A 559 1.89 32.03 -27.82
C GLY A 559 2.78 30.95 -28.44
N ASN A 560 4.09 31.04 -28.22
CA ASN A 560 5.03 30.08 -28.80
C ASN A 560 4.97 28.73 -28.06
N LEU A 561 5.24 27.64 -28.78
CA LEU A 561 5.48 26.33 -28.17
C LEU A 561 6.65 26.42 -27.16
N PRO A 562 6.57 25.72 -26.02
CA PRO A 562 7.66 25.68 -25.04
C PRO A 562 8.89 24.97 -25.61
N SER A 563 10.08 25.38 -25.19
CA SER A 563 11.32 24.67 -25.54
C SER A 563 11.33 23.27 -24.91
N LEU A 564 11.57 22.26 -25.75
CA LEU A 564 11.70 20.86 -25.33
C LEU A 564 13.17 20.45 -25.09
N ALA A 565 14.12 21.31 -25.43
CA ALA A 565 15.54 21.00 -25.35
C ALA A 565 15.96 20.57 -23.93
N GLY A 566 16.62 19.41 -23.83
CA GLY A 566 17.12 18.85 -22.56
C GLY A 566 16.15 17.91 -21.83
N LEU A 567 14.92 17.73 -22.32
CA LEU A 567 13.95 16.78 -21.75
C LEU A 567 14.19 15.37 -22.30
N SER A 568 15.32 14.76 -21.95
CA SER A 568 15.77 13.50 -22.57
C SER A 568 14.86 12.29 -22.34
N ASN A 569 13.98 12.35 -21.34
CA ASN A 569 13.02 11.29 -21.00
C ASN A 569 11.67 11.42 -21.73
N LEU A 570 11.48 12.49 -22.51
CA LEU A 570 10.22 12.79 -23.18
C LEU A 570 9.95 11.75 -24.28
N GLN A 571 8.81 11.07 -24.18
CA GLN A 571 8.38 9.99 -25.08
C GLN A 571 7.23 10.43 -25.98
N SER A 572 6.31 11.24 -25.46
CA SER A 572 5.12 11.71 -26.17
C SER A 572 4.90 13.21 -25.92
N VAL A 573 4.68 13.96 -27.01
CA VAL A 573 4.32 15.38 -26.97
C VAL A 573 3.14 15.61 -27.88
N VAL A 574 2.05 16.13 -27.33
CA VAL A 574 0.83 16.46 -28.06
C VAL A 574 0.41 17.89 -27.68
N PHE A 575 0.32 18.75 -28.67
CA PHE A 575 -0.28 20.08 -28.64
C PHE A 575 -1.28 20.14 -29.80
N LEU A 576 -2.51 19.68 -29.59
CA LEU A 576 -3.48 19.40 -30.65
C LEU A 576 -4.69 20.33 -30.57
N ALA A 577 -5.01 21.02 -31.67
CA ALA A 577 -6.18 21.89 -31.74
C ALA A 577 -6.18 22.98 -30.63
N ASP A 578 -5.04 23.65 -30.48
CA ASP A 578 -4.86 24.78 -29.57
C ASP A 578 -4.65 26.09 -30.38
N ARG A 579 -4.11 27.15 -29.76
CA ARG A 579 -3.83 28.45 -30.39
C ARG A 579 -2.34 28.80 -30.43
N PHE A 580 -1.45 27.80 -30.43
CA PHE A 580 0.00 28.05 -30.50
C PHE A 580 0.40 28.72 -31.81
N GLU A 581 1.31 29.68 -31.74
CA GLU A 581 1.80 30.48 -32.86
C GLU A 581 3.33 30.47 -32.93
N GLY A 582 3.90 31.19 -33.91
CA GLY A 582 5.34 31.26 -34.10
C GLY A 582 5.95 29.96 -34.63
N ALA A 583 7.28 29.83 -34.56
CA ALA A 583 7.98 28.67 -35.08
C ALA A 583 8.04 27.50 -34.10
N ILE A 584 8.08 26.27 -34.62
CA ILE A 584 8.40 25.09 -33.82
C ILE A 584 9.86 25.22 -33.32
N PRO A 585 10.10 25.27 -31.99
CA PRO A 585 11.44 25.39 -31.45
C PRO A 585 12.33 24.21 -31.86
N PRO A 586 13.65 24.38 -31.98
CA PRO A 586 14.56 23.27 -32.20
C PRO A 586 14.41 22.20 -31.12
N PHE A 587 14.23 20.94 -31.53
CA PHE A 587 14.04 19.82 -30.61
C PHE A 587 15.29 19.52 -29.76
N GLY A 588 16.49 19.76 -30.31
CA GLY A 588 17.74 19.27 -29.73
C GLY A 588 17.84 17.74 -29.84
N ALA A 589 18.47 17.10 -28.86
CA ALA A 589 18.53 15.63 -28.77
C ALA A 589 17.45 15.11 -27.82
N LEU A 590 16.42 14.48 -28.38
CA LEU A 590 15.32 13.83 -27.64
C LEU A 590 15.29 12.33 -28.00
N PRO A 591 16.23 11.54 -27.46
CA PRO A 591 16.45 10.17 -27.92
C PRO A 591 15.29 9.21 -27.60
N ALA A 592 14.45 9.54 -26.63
CA ALA A 592 13.29 8.75 -26.23
C ALA A 592 11.98 9.15 -26.91
N LEU A 593 11.96 10.25 -27.69
CA LEU A 593 10.73 10.78 -28.27
C LEU A 593 10.23 9.86 -29.39
N THR A 594 9.05 9.29 -29.18
CA THR A 594 8.38 8.40 -30.14
C THR A 594 7.22 9.07 -30.84
N TRP A 595 6.54 10.02 -30.19
CA TRP A 595 5.35 10.68 -30.71
C TRP A 595 5.42 12.19 -30.55
N PHE A 596 5.24 12.92 -31.65
CA PHE A 596 5.10 14.37 -31.66
C PHE A 596 3.87 14.78 -32.49
N SER A 597 2.97 15.55 -31.89
CA SER A 597 1.86 16.19 -32.58
C SER A 597 1.77 17.67 -32.18
N ALA A 598 1.69 18.55 -33.17
CA ALA A 598 1.43 19.98 -33.01
C ALA A 598 0.29 20.44 -33.95
N SER A 599 -0.59 19.51 -34.33
CA SER A 599 -1.57 19.71 -35.40
C SER A 599 -2.71 20.64 -34.99
N GLY A 600 -3.29 21.36 -35.94
CA GLY A 600 -4.43 22.26 -35.68
C GLY A 600 -4.05 23.48 -34.84
N ASN A 601 -2.91 24.09 -35.11
CA ASN A 601 -2.45 25.32 -34.44
C ASN A 601 -2.27 26.47 -35.45
N GLN A 602 -1.65 27.57 -35.03
CA GLN A 602 -1.30 28.73 -35.85
C GLN A 602 0.23 28.83 -36.05
N LEU A 603 0.93 27.69 -36.01
CA LEU A 603 2.40 27.64 -36.12
C LEU A 603 2.84 28.07 -37.52
N SER A 604 3.99 28.72 -37.60
CA SER A 604 4.53 29.32 -38.82
C SER A 604 6.05 29.12 -38.93
N GLY A 605 6.67 29.57 -40.02
CA GLY A 605 8.10 29.38 -40.25
C GLY A 605 8.45 27.94 -40.68
N SER A 606 9.75 27.63 -40.71
CA SER A 606 10.25 26.34 -41.19
C SER A 606 10.30 25.27 -40.10
N LEU A 607 10.16 24.00 -40.51
CA LEU A 607 10.42 22.87 -39.61
C LEU A 607 11.89 22.87 -39.16
N PRO A 608 12.17 22.66 -37.86
CA PRO A 608 13.53 22.48 -37.39
C PRO A 608 14.11 21.13 -37.86
N PRO A 609 15.43 20.93 -37.79
CA PRO A 609 16.06 19.64 -38.06
C PRO A 609 15.47 18.53 -37.18
N LEU A 610 15.25 17.36 -37.79
CA LEU A 610 14.67 16.17 -37.14
C LEU A 610 15.71 15.07 -36.88
N ASP A 611 16.97 15.29 -37.24
CA ASP A 611 18.07 14.31 -37.20
C ASP A 611 18.42 13.79 -35.80
N GLY A 612 18.09 14.54 -34.74
CA GLY A 612 18.23 14.14 -33.34
C GLY A 612 17.10 13.26 -32.79
N LEU A 613 16.04 12.99 -33.56
CA LEU A 613 14.84 12.27 -33.12
C LEU A 613 14.87 10.80 -33.55
N THR A 614 15.82 10.05 -33.02
CA THR A 614 16.16 8.68 -33.49
C THR A 614 15.10 7.61 -33.21
N ALA A 615 14.15 7.87 -32.31
CA ALA A 615 13.09 6.93 -31.92
C ALA A 615 11.69 7.34 -32.43
N LEU A 616 11.60 8.42 -33.21
CA LEU A 616 10.32 9.02 -33.60
C LEU A 616 9.58 8.13 -34.58
N THR A 617 8.35 7.74 -34.24
CA THR A 617 7.47 6.90 -35.06
C THR A 617 6.21 7.63 -35.52
N GLY A 618 5.83 8.73 -34.85
CA GLY A 618 4.72 9.60 -35.22
C GLY A 618 5.09 11.08 -35.24
N PHE A 619 4.82 11.78 -36.34
CA PHE A 619 5.08 13.20 -36.52
C PHE A 619 3.92 13.92 -37.22
N TYR A 620 3.09 14.64 -36.47
CA TYR A 620 1.86 15.26 -36.96
C TYR A 620 1.93 16.77 -36.75
N VAL A 621 1.94 17.53 -37.85
CA VAL A 621 2.03 19.01 -37.83
C VAL A 621 1.04 19.64 -38.80
N ASP A 622 0.05 18.89 -39.26
CA ASP A 622 -0.97 19.37 -40.18
C ASP A 622 -1.84 20.48 -39.58
N ALA A 623 -2.60 21.16 -40.45
CA ALA A 623 -3.48 22.25 -40.08
C ALA A 623 -2.74 23.37 -39.31
N ASN A 624 -1.69 23.89 -39.93
CA ASN A 624 -0.90 25.02 -39.45
C ASN A 624 -0.57 25.98 -40.62
N ALA A 625 0.31 26.97 -40.37
CA ALA A 625 0.86 27.90 -41.35
C ALA A 625 2.38 27.72 -41.55
N LEU A 626 2.91 26.50 -41.32
CA LEU A 626 4.32 26.17 -41.50
C LEU A 626 4.72 26.27 -42.97
N SER A 627 5.98 26.63 -43.25
CA SER A 627 6.44 27.01 -44.58
C SER A 627 7.90 26.63 -44.85
N GLY A 628 8.36 26.81 -46.08
CA GLY A 628 9.74 26.50 -46.49
C GLY A 628 9.99 25.01 -46.78
N ALA A 629 11.26 24.66 -46.94
CA ALA A 629 11.68 23.32 -47.33
C ALA A 629 11.54 22.29 -46.19
N LEU A 630 11.13 21.06 -46.54
CA LEU A 630 11.08 19.96 -45.59
C LEU A 630 12.51 19.47 -45.23
N PRO A 631 12.82 19.24 -43.94
CA PRO A 631 14.06 18.59 -43.53
C PRO A 631 14.07 17.11 -43.91
N MET A 632 15.23 16.48 -43.80
CA MET A 632 15.33 15.02 -43.94
C MET A 632 14.52 14.34 -42.81
N PRO A 633 13.61 13.40 -43.14
CA PRO A 633 12.88 12.68 -42.11
C PRO A 633 13.80 11.72 -41.32
N PRO A 634 13.52 11.50 -40.03
CA PRO A 634 14.17 10.43 -39.26
C PRO A 634 13.93 9.05 -39.88
N ALA A 635 14.95 8.19 -39.85
CA ALA A 635 14.84 6.83 -40.38
C ALA A 635 13.85 5.93 -39.61
N SER A 636 13.47 6.34 -38.39
CA SER A 636 12.51 5.65 -37.53
C SER A 636 11.04 5.87 -37.93
N LEU A 637 10.75 6.90 -38.75
CA LEU A 637 9.38 7.15 -39.22
C LEU A 637 8.99 6.10 -40.27
N GLY A 638 7.94 5.34 -39.96
CA GLY A 638 7.36 4.34 -40.85
C GLY A 638 6.35 4.91 -41.84
N GLU A 639 5.78 4.02 -42.66
CA GLU A 639 4.64 4.34 -43.54
C GLU A 639 3.44 4.81 -42.68
N TYR A 640 2.77 5.89 -43.11
CA TYR A 640 1.72 6.61 -42.37
C TYR A 640 2.18 7.21 -41.03
N GLY A 641 3.49 7.33 -40.81
CA GLY A 641 4.08 7.90 -39.59
C GLY A 641 4.05 9.43 -39.52
N ALA A 642 3.57 10.13 -40.56
CA ALA A 642 3.47 11.59 -40.51
C ALA A 642 2.25 12.17 -41.22
N SER A 643 1.82 13.33 -40.73
CA SER A 643 0.81 14.19 -41.35
C SER A 643 1.33 15.62 -41.43
N LEU A 644 1.43 16.15 -42.65
CA LEU A 644 2.04 17.46 -42.95
C LEU A 644 1.06 18.48 -43.51
N CYS A 645 -0.08 18.07 -44.05
CA CYS A 645 -0.99 18.94 -44.80
C CYS A 645 -2.34 19.08 -44.08
N PRO A 646 -2.95 20.27 -44.03
CA PRO A 646 -2.54 21.48 -44.77
C PRO A 646 -1.49 22.33 -44.06
N ASN A 647 -0.53 22.84 -44.83
CA ASN A 647 0.51 23.82 -44.47
C ASN A 647 0.99 24.54 -45.75
N ALA A 648 1.86 25.55 -45.60
CA ALA A 648 2.43 26.35 -46.70
C ALA A 648 3.89 25.97 -47.05
N PHE A 649 4.26 24.69 -46.91
CA PHE A 649 5.59 24.17 -47.27
C PHE A 649 5.88 24.30 -48.77
N ASP A 650 7.16 24.32 -49.13
CA ASP A 650 7.57 24.31 -50.54
C ASP A 650 7.16 22.96 -51.17
N HIS A 651 6.32 22.99 -52.20
CA HIS A 651 5.85 21.80 -52.93
C HIS A 651 6.94 21.22 -53.83
N VAL A 652 7.99 20.67 -53.21
CA VAL A 652 9.12 20.02 -53.85
C VAL A 652 9.01 18.51 -53.67
N ASP A 653 9.31 17.76 -54.73
CA ASP A 653 9.28 16.30 -54.70
C ASP A 653 10.25 15.75 -53.64
N ALA A 654 9.73 14.94 -52.72
CA ALA A 654 10.48 14.34 -51.63
C ALA A 654 10.01 12.90 -51.39
N PRO A 655 10.56 11.90 -52.12
CA PRO A 655 10.09 10.52 -52.09
C PRO A 655 10.10 9.86 -50.69
N ALA A 656 11.02 10.30 -49.83
CA ALA A 656 11.05 9.83 -48.44
C ALA A 656 9.78 10.26 -47.66
N TRP A 657 9.31 11.50 -47.88
CA TRP A 657 8.08 11.99 -47.28
C TRP A 657 6.83 11.41 -47.95
N ASP A 658 6.88 11.06 -49.24
CA ASP A 658 5.78 10.36 -49.91
C ASP A 658 5.49 9.01 -49.22
N ALA A 659 6.54 8.24 -48.92
CA ALA A 659 6.41 6.95 -48.23
C ALA A 659 5.92 7.12 -46.79
N ILE A 660 6.46 8.10 -46.05
CA ILE A 660 6.09 8.32 -44.64
C ILE A 660 4.66 8.83 -44.50
N THR A 661 4.19 9.70 -45.40
CA THR A 661 2.80 10.21 -45.37
C THR A 661 1.81 9.24 -46.02
N GLY A 662 2.27 8.30 -46.86
CA GLY A 662 1.42 7.47 -47.69
C GLY A 662 0.72 8.23 -48.82
N ILE A 663 1.17 9.46 -49.13
CA ILE A 663 0.57 10.36 -50.12
C ILE A 663 1.64 10.66 -51.18
N THR A 664 1.30 10.52 -52.47
CA THR A 664 2.25 10.77 -53.57
C THR A 664 1.65 11.74 -54.61
N PRO A 665 2.27 12.90 -54.88
CA PRO A 665 3.33 13.50 -54.07
C PRO A 665 2.79 13.91 -52.69
N TRP A 666 3.62 13.93 -51.65
CA TRP A 666 3.22 14.19 -50.25
C TRP A 666 2.37 15.46 -50.06
N TYR A 667 2.57 16.47 -50.91
CA TYR A 667 1.84 17.74 -50.90
C TYR A 667 0.50 17.73 -51.64
N ARG A 668 0.03 16.57 -52.15
CA ARG A 668 -1.24 16.44 -52.89
C ARG A 668 -2.41 17.07 -52.13
N ASP A 669 -2.43 16.88 -50.82
CA ASP A 669 -3.55 17.28 -49.95
C ASP A 669 -3.29 18.64 -49.23
N CYS A 670 -2.20 19.35 -49.57
CA CYS A 670 -1.84 20.65 -48.97
C CYS A 670 -2.61 21.86 -49.55
N THR A 671 -3.42 21.68 -50.60
CA THR A 671 -4.12 22.77 -51.30
C THR A 671 -5.52 23.09 -50.77
N ALA A 672 -5.99 22.39 -49.73
CA ALA A 672 -7.22 22.75 -49.05
C ALA A 672 -6.98 24.02 -48.21
N THR A 673 -7.68 25.11 -48.54
CA THR A 673 -7.67 26.34 -47.74
C THR A 673 -8.03 26.02 -46.27
N PRO A 674 -7.33 26.59 -45.27
CA PRO A 674 -7.55 26.27 -43.84
C PRO A 674 -8.92 26.66 -43.26
N VAL A 675 -9.91 27.02 -44.08
CA VAL A 675 -11.19 27.58 -43.62
C VAL A 675 -12.42 26.76 -44.01
N ASP A 676 -12.32 25.79 -44.93
CA ASP A 676 -13.52 25.07 -45.43
C ASP A 676 -13.56 23.56 -45.17
N ALA A 677 -12.49 22.94 -44.67
CA ALA A 677 -12.45 21.48 -44.47
C ALA A 677 -13.24 20.96 -43.25
N ILE A 678 -13.83 21.84 -42.44
CA ILE A 678 -14.70 21.45 -41.30
C ILE A 678 -16.20 21.49 -41.67
N PHE A 679 -16.59 22.14 -42.78
CA PHE A 679 -18.01 22.31 -43.14
C PHE A 679 -18.39 21.96 -44.59
N ASP A 680 -17.50 21.45 -45.44
CA ASP A 680 -17.91 20.94 -46.76
C ASP A 680 -18.42 19.49 -46.69
N ASP A 681 -19.63 19.31 -46.14
CA ASP A 681 -20.40 18.05 -46.19
C ASP A 681 -21.24 17.89 -47.47
N GLY A 682 -20.99 18.75 -48.47
CA GLY A 682 -21.64 18.68 -49.77
C GLY A 682 -23.14 19.01 -49.77
N PHE A 683 -23.64 19.71 -48.75
CA PHE A 683 -25.06 20.10 -48.70
C PHE A 683 -25.40 21.49 -49.23
N ASP A 684 -24.44 22.34 -49.59
CA ASP A 684 -24.75 23.70 -50.07
C ASP A 684 -24.20 24.03 -51.47
N ALA A 685 -25.06 23.86 -52.48
CA ALA A 685 -25.21 24.77 -53.63
C ALA A 685 -26.63 24.60 -54.21
N PRO A 686 -27.21 25.67 -54.80
CA PRO A 686 -28.48 26.30 -54.43
C PRO A 686 -29.77 25.50 -54.64
#